data_AF-A0A835Y1E3-F1
#
_entry.id   AF-A0A835Y1E3-F1
#
_cell.length_a   1.000
_cell.length_b   1.000
_cell.length_c   1.000
_cell.angle_alpha   90.00
_cell.angle_beta   90.00
_cell.angle_gamma   90.00
#
_symmetry.space_group_name_H-M   'P 1'
#
loop_
_entity.id
_entity.type
_entity.pdbx_description
1 polymer ?
#
loop_
_entity_poly.entity_id
_entity_poly.type
_entity_poly.pdbx_seq_one_letter_code
_entity_poly.pdbx_strand_id
1 'polypeptide(L)'
;MELRGSIAALAALAILLTASGAQAQQSGAYTNFPFCKCVQKPSAYTLAPQIRYMGGTRYCFTLIVDPPEDCTHYCCTKADLKKIEINVHRDCDVFDGEPDATINGVPTKVGLQFVHPKDGPAGSTTLVMTQLGLGLQSNGTEICLILRKNRAGEGCTTLVDLCIPPAGMPPGACSTSLFDTANECCPIAPLGVPFPPPPSPKPPSPPPPSPPPPSPKPPSPPPPRPPPPSPPPPSPPPPCETCVVMQIQPPSQGLDGRPLFTFTPSRCRAVSEHIADAMNDQADFLGARLLQRFALESCSAAWDSDTNLYPTLRVCGTFFSVEDAQLLQPWIDGDLGDKPMNDWLAFLTGYDNCPDYVAGYTLLVAFDNPGETCLEGQASQACAQLNPPPSPLPPSPNPPPPSPRPPRPPPPSPRPPPPPSPRPPRPPPRAPKPPPPSPLPPPPPPPPPPPPPSPSPPPPPSPPPPCTVCVYLYLTPPSPDPFPYRFTRDTCGAFAETVSMDMAAFADEEGSVITQPFALTSCQQTVIKVCGTFQSDADGTALQDYVDLAIPRWMQVVTGDIECPAFLSRYSLDLMVGTMASPDETSCLTGHGHKDCTPSPVPFPKCQCMNDPYSSPFVVSPLIEVAKGRKAGTTLYCFTTGVVVPEGPQTACSQATVLQKMEFWANDKRRQKITGIGVQAAGATKMGFMTPGWGAVDDNTLRANNLNWSKQQADGGKVCLELSIPLDEFCEGGVTDTCWATVFGSRACCPTFMAAVVPE
;
A
#
# COMPACT_ATOMS: atom_id res chain seq x y z
N MET A 1 -73.08 -56.24 29.93
CA MET A 1 -72.35 -57.37 29.32
C MET A 1 -70.93 -56.88 29.10
N GLU A 2 -70.14 -56.92 30.16
CA GLU A 2 -69.25 -58.03 30.54
C GLU A 2 -67.85 -57.88 29.93
N LEU A 3 -66.91 -58.10 30.83
CA LEU A 3 -65.49 -57.82 30.79
C LEU A 3 -64.72 -59.00 30.16
N ARG A 4 -63.41 -58.76 29.95
CA ARG A 4 -62.27 -59.67 29.69
C ARG A 4 -61.94 -59.87 28.21
N GLY A 5 -60.72 -59.62 27.72
CA GLY A 5 -59.49 -59.16 28.36
C GLY A 5 -58.31 -59.31 27.37
N SER A 6 -57.37 -58.37 27.45
CA SER A 6 -55.94 -58.48 27.11
C SER A 6 -55.53 -58.65 25.64
N ILE A 7 -54.85 -57.63 25.07
CA ILE A 7 -53.37 -57.55 24.90
C ILE A 7 -53.00 -56.24 24.17
N ALA A 8 -52.03 -55.52 24.75
CA ALA A 8 -51.14 -54.50 24.16
C ALA A 8 -51.71 -53.17 23.61
N ALA A 9 -51.74 -52.19 24.52
CA ALA A 9 -51.37 -50.78 24.35
C ALA A 9 -50.11 -50.53 23.47
N LEU A 10 -49.80 -49.38 22.87
CA LEU A 10 -50.35 -48.02 22.88
C LEU A 10 -49.67 -47.22 21.73
N ALA A 11 -50.43 -46.30 21.13
CA ALA A 11 -50.03 -44.99 20.57
C ALA A 11 -48.81 -44.85 19.63
N ALA A 12 -49.07 -44.73 18.33
CA ALA A 12 -48.23 -43.96 17.41
C ALA A 12 -48.81 -42.55 17.26
N LEU A 13 -48.42 -41.65 18.17
CA LEU A 13 -48.55 -40.20 17.97
C LEU A 13 -47.34 -39.78 17.12
N ALA A 14 -47.59 -39.26 15.92
CA ALA A 14 -46.55 -38.73 15.06
C ALA A 14 -45.91 -37.49 15.72
N ILE A 15 -44.76 -37.69 16.35
CA ILE A 15 -43.85 -36.62 16.76
C ILE A 15 -43.09 -36.20 15.50
N LEU A 16 -43.36 -34.99 15.01
CA LEU A 16 -42.45 -34.24 14.15
C LEU A 16 -41.15 -34.02 14.93
N LEU A 17 -40.18 -34.90 14.74
CA LEU A 17 -38.79 -34.66 15.11
C LEU A 17 -38.23 -33.63 14.12
N THR A 18 -38.37 -32.34 14.44
CA THR A 18 -37.44 -31.34 13.93
C THR A 18 -36.09 -31.65 14.59
N ALA A 19 -35.19 -32.29 13.84
CA ALA A 19 -33.78 -32.32 14.18
C ALA A 19 -33.25 -30.89 14.01
N SER A 20 -33.46 -30.05 15.02
CA SER A 20 -32.68 -28.83 15.20
C SER A 20 -31.26 -29.28 15.50
N GLY A 21 -30.38 -29.27 14.50
CA GLY A 21 -28.96 -29.44 14.71
C GLY A 21 -28.52 -28.38 15.71
N ALA A 22 -28.23 -28.79 16.95
CA ALA A 22 -27.59 -27.93 17.92
C ALA A 22 -26.19 -27.61 17.37
N GLN A 23 -26.02 -26.46 16.73
CA GLN A 23 -24.69 -25.91 16.48
C GLN A 23 -24.04 -25.76 17.86
N ALA A 24 -22.96 -26.50 18.09
CA ALA A 24 -22.19 -26.39 19.32
C ALA A 24 -21.76 -24.92 19.48
N GLN A 25 -22.16 -24.31 20.58
CA GLN A 25 -21.90 -22.90 20.83
C GLN A 25 -20.38 -22.64 20.86
N GLN A 26 -19.89 -21.80 19.96
CA GLN A 26 -18.49 -21.38 19.90
C GLN A 26 -18.14 -20.59 21.17
N SER A 27 -17.12 -21.03 21.90
CA SER A 27 -16.81 -20.55 23.25
C SER A 27 -16.06 -19.21 23.25
N GLY A 28 -15.35 -18.89 22.17
CA GLY A 28 -14.47 -17.72 22.09
C GLY A 28 -13.27 -17.80 23.03
N ALA A 29 -12.86 -19.01 23.44
CA ALA A 29 -11.71 -19.20 24.34
C ALA A 29 -10.38 -18.77 23.69
N TYR A 30 -10.28 -18.80 22.36
CA TYR A 30 -9.17 -18.24 21.59
C TYR A 30 -9.74 -17.19 20.64
N THR A 31 -9.32 -15.93 20.79
CA THR A 31 -9.84 -14.80 20.00
C THR A 31 -9.16 -14.67 18.64
N ASN A 32 -7.90 -15.10 18.54
CA ASN A 32 -7.09 -15.03 17.33
C ASN A 32 -6.86 -16.42 16.76
N PHE A 33 -6.73 -16.49 15.44
CA PHE A 33 -6.35 -17.72 14.76
C PHE A 33 -4.88 -18.06 15.07
N PRO A 34 -4.51 -19.33 15.29
CA PRO A 34 -5.36 -20.52 15.33
C PRO A 34 -6.25 -20.58 16.58
N PHE A 35 -7.52 -20.97 16.38
CA PHE A 35 -8.55 -20.99 17.43
C PHE A 35 -8.44 -22.19 18.40
N CYS A 36 -7.21 -22.54 18.77
CA CYS A 36 -6.86 -23.60 19.70
C CYS A 36 -5.51 -23.31 20.37
N LYS A 37 -5.15 -24.08 21.40
CA LYS A 37 -3.85 -23.94 22.06
C LYS A 37 -2.70 -24.42 21.16
N CYS A 38 -1.98 -23.48 20.55
CA CYS A 38 -0.79 -23.77 19.75
C CYS A 38 0.50 -23.31 20.42
N VAL A 39 1.58 -24.08 20.22
CA VAL A 39 2.90 -23.78 20.80
C VAL A 39 3.59 -22.73 19.94
N GLN A 40 3.60 -21.45 20.31
CA GLN A 40 4.20 -20.34 19.52
C GLN A 40 5.75 -20.39 19.31
N LYS A 41 6.33 -21.54 18.91
CA LYS A 41 7.77 -21.74 18.64
C LYS A 41 8.03 -22.07 17.17
N PRO A 42 9.22 -21.73 16.62
CA PRO A 42 9.59 -22.06 15.23
C PRO A 42 9.40 -23.54 14.91
N SER A 43 8.84 -23.90 13.76
CA SER A 43 8.63 -25.30 13.34
C SER A 43 9.49 -25.65 12.12
N ALA A 44 9.65 -26.94 11.81
CA ALA A 44 10.34 -27.35 10.58
C ALA A 44 9.54 -27.05 9.30
N TYR A 45 8.23 -26.80 9.42
CA TYR A 45 7.33 -26.68 8.28
C TYR A 45 6.91 -25.23 8.09
N THR A 46 7.03 -24.71 6.87
CA THR A 46 6.42 -23.45 6.47
C THR A 46 5.77 -23.60 5.09
N LEU A 47 4.73 -22.82 4.77
CA LEU A 47 4.24 -22.71 3.39
C LEU A 47 4.93 -21.51 2.76
N ALA A 48 5.61 -21.65 1.63
CA ALA A 48 6.31 -20.56 0.97
C ALA A 48 5.41 -19.30 0.87
N PRO A 49 5.94 -18.09 1.10
CA PRO A 49 5.17 -16.84 1.05
C PRO A 49 4.56 -16.56 -0.31
N GLN A 50 5.16 -17.11 -1.36
CA GLN A 50 4.72 -16.88 -2.73
C GLN A 50 3.64 -17.90 -3.09
N ILE A 51 2.41 -17.42 -3.27
CA ILE A 51 1.29 -18.22 -3.76
C ILE A 51 1.29 -18.15 -5.29
N ARG A 52 1.36 -19.31 -5.95
CA ARG A 52 1.29 -19.39 -7.41
C ARG A 52 -0.15 -19.51 -7.88
N TYR A 53 -0.63 -18.49 -8.58
CA TYR A 53 -1.90 -18.57 -9.29
C TYR A 53 -1.73 -19.38 -10.58
N MET A 54 -2.46 -20.50 -10.69
CA MET A 54 -2.35 -21.42 -11.82
C MET A 54 -3.42 -21.18 -12.90
N GLY A 55 -4.21 -20.10 -12.77
CA GLY A 55 -5.34 -19.80 -13.64
C GLY A 55 -6.68 -20.36 -13.14
N GLY A 56 -7.77 -19.68 -13.52
CA GLY A 56 -9.13 -20.02 -13.09
C GLY A 56 -9.31 -19.77 -11.59
N THR A 57 -9.62 -20.83 -10.83
CA THR A 57 -9.84 -20.81 -9.38
C THR A 57 -8.77 -21.58 -8.60
N ARG A 58 -7.60 -21.85 -9.21
CA ARG A 58 -6.55 -22.70 -8.64
C ARG A 58 -5.36 -21.90 -8.11
N TYR A 59 -5.02 -22.11 -6.84
CA TYR A 59 -3.94 -21.43 -6.11
C TYR A 59 -3.03 -22.47 -5.46
N CYS A 60 -1.72 -22.41 -5.71
CA CYS A 60 -0.77 -23.41 -5.23
C CYS A 60 0.29 -22.82 -4.29
N PHE A 61 0.47 -23.49 -3.17
CA PHE A 61 1.44 -23.23 -2.12
C PHE A 61 2.58 -24.26 -2.23
N THR A 62 3.80 -23.87 -1.86
CA THR A 62 4.93 -24.79 -1.79
C THR A 62 5.24 -25.06 -0.32
N LEU A 63 5.21 -26.30 0.14
CA LEU A 63 5.66 -26.67 1.48
C LEU A 63 7.18 -26.58 1.53
N ILE A 64 7.70 -25.75 2.43
CA ILE A 64 9.10 -25.70 2.79
C ILE A 64 9.28 -26.53 4.06
N VAL A 65 10.26 -27.41 4.04
CA VAL A 65 10.72 -28.13 5.24
C VAL A 65 12.16 -27.72 5.50
N ASP A 66 12.34 -26.79 6.44
CA ASP A 66 13.63 -26.24 6.83
C ASP A 66 13.68 -26.01 8.35
N PRO A 67 14.13 -26.99 9.13
CA PRO A 67 14.26 -26.85 10.57
C PRO A 67 15.37 -25.84 10.92
N PRO A 68 15.10 -24.79 11.72
CA PRO A 68 16.13 -23.85 12.17
C PRO A 68 17.26 -24.58 12.91
N GLU A 69 18.52 -24.12 12.77
CA GLU A 69 19.70 -24.81 13.32
C GLU A 69 19.60 -25.08 14.85
N ASP A 70 18.96 -24.19 15.61
CA ASP A 70 18.78 -24.31 17.06
C ASP A 70 17.48 -25.03 17.48
N CYS A 71 16.70 -25.53 16.52
CA CYS A 71 15.39 -26.10 16.78
C CYS A 71 15.42 -27.60 17.12
N THR A 72 15.59 -27.92 18.40
CA THR A 72 15.73 -29.31 18.88
C THR A 72 14.45 -29.95 19.40
N HIS A 73 13.33 -29.22 19.44
CA HIS A 73 12.08 -29.71 20.01
C HIS A 73 11.21 -30.51 19.03
N TYR A 74 10.10 -31.07 19.52
CA TYR A 74 9.20 -31.95 18.78
C TYR A 74 8.79 -31.43 17.38
N CYS A 75 8.37 -30.17 17.28
CA CYS A 75 7.92 -29.53 16.03
C CYS A 75 8.98 -29.44 14.92
N CYS A 76 10.26 -29.69 15.22
CA CYS A 76 11.34 -29.63 14.24
C CYS A 76 11.98 -30.99 13.95
N THR A 77 11.86 -31.94 14.86
CA THR A 77 12.60 -33.19 14.81
C THR A 77 11.72 -34.42 14.58
N LYS A 78 10.43 -34.34 14.88
CA LYS A 78 9.54 -35.52 14.92
C LYS A 78 8.11 -35.27 14.45
N ALA A 79 7.59 -34.06 14.57
CA ALA A 79 6.22 -33.76 14.13
C ALA A 79 6.06 -34.08 12.65
N ASP A 80 5.01 -34.80 12.29
CA ASP A 80 4.53 -34.93 10.91
C ASP A 80 3.58 -33.78 10.56
N LEU A 81 3.18 -33.69 9.30
CA LEU A 81 2.18 -32.73 8.83
C LEU A 81 0.95 -33.49 8.33
N LYS A 82 -0.07 -33.59 9.19
CA LYS A 82 -1.31 -34.33 8.91
C LYS A 82 -2.45 -33.44 8.48
N LYS A 83 -2.51 -32.21 8.99
CA LYS A 83 -3.61 -31.28 8.78
C LYS A 83 -3.12 -29.84 8.66
N ILE A 84 -3.72 -29.10 7.74
CA ILE A 84 -3.59 -27.65 7.60
C ILE A 84 -4.97 -27.03 7.82
N GLU A 85 -5.04 -25.97 8.61
CA GLU A 85 -6.22 -25.12 8.73
C GLU A 85 -5.89 -23.72 8.20
N ILE A 86 -6.86 -23.09 7.54
CA ILE A 86 -6.77 -21.74 6.99
C ILE A 86 -7.89 -20.89 7.61
N ASN A 87 -7.58 -19.67 8.04
CA ASN A 87 -8.59 -18.72 8.50
C ASN A 87 -9.32 -18.11 7.31
N VAL A 88 -10.65 -18.27 7.24
CA VAL A 88 -11.43 -17.93 6.06
C VAL A 88 -12.72 -17.18 6.39
N HIS A 89 -13.18 -16.38 5.43
CA HIS A 89 -14.47 -15.70 5.53
C HIS A 89 -15.61 -16.71 5.58
N ARG A 90 -16.54 -16.49 6.50
CA ARG A 90 -17.71 -17.35 6.69
C ARG A 90 -18.62 -17.38 5.46
N ASP A 91 -18.66 -16.31 4.69
CA ASP A 91 -19.50 -16.19 3.49
C ASP A 91 -19.07 -17.16 2.37
N CYS A 92 -17.90 -17.77 2.49
CA CYS A 92 -17.42 -18.83 1.60
C CYS A 92 -17.95 -20.22 1.97
N ASP A 93 -18.46 -20.42 3.19
CA ASP A 93 -19.06 -21.67 3.65
C ASP A 93 -20.51 -21.76 3.14
N VAL A 94 -20.63 -22.12 1.86
CA VAL A 94 -21.91 -22.30 1.17
C VAL A 94 -22.18 -23.78 0.91
N PHE A 95 -23.46 -24.16 0.96
CA PHE A 95 -23.89 -25.53 0.68
C PHE A 95 -23.62 -25.91 -0.79
N ASP A 96 -23.02 -27.09 -1.02
CA ASP A 96 -22.65 -27.64 -2.35
C ASP A 96 -21.63 -26.75 -3.11
N GLY A 97 -20.71 -26.11 -2.39
CA GLY A 97 -19.67 -25.22 -2.92
C GLY A 97 -18.29 -25.41 -2.28
N GLU A 98 -18.04 -26.56 -1.65
CA GLU A 98 -16.79 -26.85 -0.97
C GLU A 98 -15.59 -26.81 -1.94
N PRO A 99 -14.47 -26.15 -1.58
CA PRO A 99 -13.25 -26.16 -2.36
C PRO A 99 -12.63 -27.56 -2.48
N ASP A 100 -11.91 -27.80 -3.56
CA ASP A 100 -11.08 -28.99 -3.77
C ASP A 100 -9.60 -28.70 -3.46
N ALA A 101 -8.79 -29.74 -3.26
CA ALA A 101 -7.34 -29.59 -3.22
C ALA A 101 -6.60 -30.75 -3.87
N THR A 102 -5.34 -30.46 -4.24
CA THR A 102 -4.38 -31.46 -4.73
C THR A 102 -3.05 -31.35 -4.00
N ILE A 103 -2.39 -32.48 -3.76
CA ILE A 103 -1.00 -32.57 -3.31
C ILE A 103 -0.17 -33.11 -4.47
N ASN A 104 0.80 -32.35 -4.96
CA ASN A 104 1.60 -32.64 -6.16
C ASN A 104 0.72 -33.02 -7.37
N GLY A 105 -0.38 -32.28 -7.56
CA GLY A 105 -1.36 -32.52 -8.64
C GLY A 105 -2.31 -33.71 -8.42
N VAL A 106 -2.15 -34.50 -7.35
CA VAL A 106 -3.05 -35.61 -7.01
C VAL A 106 -4.15 -35.10 -6.05
N PRO A 107 -5.45 -35.31 -6.34
CA PRO A 107 -6.53 -34.93 -5.44
C PRO A 107 -6.35 -35.46 -4.01
N THR A 108 -6.67 -34.64 -3.02
CA THR A 108 -6.61 -35.07 -1.61
C THR A 108 -7.58 -36.22 -1.35
N LYS A 109 -7.20 -37.15 -0.46
CA LYS A 109 -8.04 -38.31 -0.09
C LYS A 109 -9.36 -37.91 0.56
N VAL A 110 -9.36 -36.76 1.22
CA VAL A 110 -10.53 -36.12 1.83
C VAL A 110 -10.65 -34.73 1.23
N GLY A 111 -11.85 -34.35 0.82
CA GLY A 111 -12.14 -32.99 0.38
C GLY A 111 -11.93 -31.99 1.51
N LEU A 112 -11.82 -30.71 1.17
CA LEU A 112 -11.72 -29.67 2.19
C LEU A 112 -13.05 -29.53 2.90
N GLN A 113 -12.98 -29.13 4.16
CA GLN A 113 -14.15 -28.93 4.98
C GLN A 113 -14.09 -27.56 5.65
N PHE A 114 -15.18 -26.82 5.56
CA PHE A 114 -15.40 -25.68 6.45
C PHE A 114 -15.76 -26.22 7.83
N VAL A 115 -15.03 -25.75 8.84
CA VAL A 115 -15.22 -26.12 10.24
C VAL A 115 -15.47 -24.84 11.03
N HIS A 116 -16.46 -24.91 11.90
CA HIS A 116 -16.73 -23.86 12.87
C HIS A 116 -16.02 -24.25 14.17
N PRO A 117 -14.83 -23.68 14.47
CA PRO A 117 -14.01 -24.11 15.59
C PRO A 117 -14.74 -23.84 16.90
N LYS A 118 -14.89 -24.89 17.72
CA LYS A 118 -15.61 -24.81 19.00
C LYS A 118 -15.05 -23.77 19.94
N ASP A 119 -13.74 -23.56 19.91
CA ASP A 119 -13.06 -22.61 20.82
C ASP A 119 -12.76 -21.25 20.19
N GLY A 120 -13.13 -21.05 18.92
CA GLY A 120 -13.02 -19.75 18.25
C GLY A 120 -14.16 -18.78 18.61
N PRO A 121 -14.07 -17.51 18.19
CA PRO A 121 -15.14 -16.55 18.33
C PRO A 121 -16.39 -16.97 17.56
N ALA A 122 -17.55 -16.45 17.93
CA ALA A 122 -18.78 -16.70 17.20
C ALA A 122 -18.65 -16.21 15.74
N GLY A 123 -18.95 -17.09 14.78
CA GLY A 123 -18.83 -16.80 13.36
C GLY A 123 -17.45 -17.07 12.75
N SER A 124 -16.45 -17.40 13.56
CA SER A 124 -15.18 -17.89 13.03
C SER A 124 -15.39 -19.17 12.23
N THR A 125 -14.71 -19.25 11.08
CA THR A 125 -14.78 -20.37 10.14
C THR A 125 -13.36 -20.69 9.69
N THR A 126 -12.99 -21.98 9.68
CA THR A 126 -11.69 -22.44 9.18
C THR A 126 -11.89 -23.41 8.03
N LEU A 127 -11.06 -23.28 6.99
CA LEU A 127 -11.00 -24.25 5.91
C LEU A 127 -9.94 -25.29 6.27
N VAL A 128 -10.35 -26.55 6.35
CA VAL A 128 -9.52 -27.63 6.88
C VAL A 128 -9.17 -28.63 5.78
N MET A 129 -7.87 -28.90 5.64
CA MET A 129 -7.32 -29.96 4.80
C MET A 129 -6.68 -31.02 5.70
N THR A 130 -7.18 -32.27 5.65
CA THR A 130 -6.71 -33.35 6.53
C THR A 130 -6.12 -34.52 5.74
N GLN A 131 -5.51 -35.46 6.47
CA GLN A 131 -4.92 -36.68 5.91
C GLN A 131 -3.84 -36.41 4.85
N LEU A 132 -3.05 -35.36 5.06
CA LEU A 132 -1.99 -34.92 4.14
C LEU A 132 -0.89 -35.99 3.98
N GLY A 133 -0.52 -36.65 5.09
CA GLY A 133 0.51 -37.68 5.10
C GLY A 133 1.91 -37.15 4.74
N LEU A 134 2.17 -35.87 5.05
CA LEU A 134 3.43 -35.18 4.79
C LEU A 134 4.32 -35.24 6.04
N GLY A 135 5.63 -35.07 5.88
CA GLY A 135 6.58 -35.11 6.98
C GLY A 135 7.91 -34.42 6.64
N LEU A 136 8.94 -34.64 7.46
CA LEU A 136 10.21 -33.93 7.35
C LEU A 136 10.96 -34.15 6.01
N GLN A 137 10.50 -35.10 5.20
CA GLN A 137 11.06 -35.41 3.88
C GLN A 137 10.25 -34.80 2.72
N SER A 138 9.22 -34.00 3.04
CA SER A 138 8.25 -33.46 2.07
C SER A 138 8.59 -32.05 1.59
N ASN A 139 9.85 -31.61 1.70
CA ASN A 139 10.26 -30.30 1.21
C ASN A 139 9.95 -30.14 -0.29
N GLY A 140 9.45 -28.98 -0.68
CA GLY A 140 9.05 -28.66 -2.06
C GLY A 140 7.70 -29.23 -2.50
N THR A 141 6.91 -29.83 -1.59
CA THR A 141 5.59 -30.37 -1.93
C THR A 141 4.65 -29.25 -2.39
N GLU A 142 4.02 -29.41 -3.54
CA GLU A 142 3.00 -28.47 -4.04
C GLU A 142 1.63 -28.83 -3.46
N ILE A 143 0.97 -27.88 -2.82
CA ILE A 143 -0.38 -28.02 -2.26
C ILE A 143 -1.25 -27.00 -2.98
N CYS A 144 -2.25 -27.43 -3.73
CA CYS A 144 -3.13 -26.51 -4.44
C CYS A 144 -4.54 -26.51 -3.88
N LEU A 145 -5.12 -25.33 -3.70
CA LEU A 145 -6.54 -25.09 -3.50
C LEU A 145 -7.22 -24.84 -4.83
N ILE A 146 -8.42 -25.37 -5.01
CA ILE A 146 -9.26 -25.20 -6.20
C ILE A 146 -10.61 -24.71 -5.71
N LEU A 147 -10.82 -23.40 -5.80
CA LEU A 147 -12.01 -22.73 -5.27
C LEU A 147 -13.18 -22.88 -6.24
N ARG A 148 -14.42 -22.87 -5.72
CA ARG A 148 -15.62 -23.05 -6.54
C ARG A 148 -16.78 -22.26 -5.97
N LYS A 149 -17.69 -21.90 -6.87
CA LYS A 149 -19.04 -21.47 -6.51
C LYS A 149 -19.96 -22.67 -6.47
N ASN A 150 -20.97 -22.62 -5.62
CA ASN A 150 -22.07 -23.56 -5.64
C ASN A 150 -22.93 -23.37 -6.91
N ARG A 151 -23.95 -24.21 -7.10
CA ARG A 151 -24.86 -24.12 -8.26
C ARG A 151 -25.67 -22.83 -8.33
N ALA A 152 -25.82 -22.12 -7.21
CA ALA A 152 -26.49 -20.83 -7.14
C ALA A 152 -25.55 -19.66 -7.48
N GLY A 153 -24.26 -19.92 -7.71
CA GLY A 153 -23.25 -18.89 -7.99
C GLY A 153 -22.68 -18.22 -6.74
N GLU A 154 -22.96 -18.77 -5.56
CA GLU A 154 -22.49 -18.29 -4.26
C GLU A 154 -21.21 -19.04 -3.84
N GLY A 155 -20.41 -18.43 -2.97
CA GLY A 155 -19.10 -18.95 -2.55
C GLY A 155 -17.93 -18.18 -3.16
N CYS A 156 -16.72 -18.54 -2.74
CA CYS A 156 -15.51 -17.77 -3.01
C CYS A 156 -14.71 -18.40 -4.14
N THR A 157 -14.23 -17.58 -5.08
CA THR A 157 -13.42 -18.03 -6.23
C THR A 157 -12.00 -17.52 -6.21
N THR A 158 -11.70 -16.57 -5.33
CA THR A 158 -10.37 -16.00 -5.13
C THR A 158 -9.89 -16.17 -3.70
N LEU A 159 -8.57 -16.05 -3.47
CA LEU A 159 -8.05 -16.00 -2.11
C LEU A 159 -8.42 -14.71 -1.39
N VAL A 160 -8.63 -13.61 -2.13
CA VAL A 160 -9.11 -12.33 -1.57
C VAL A 160 -10.48 -12.50 -0.92
N ASP A 161 -11.39 -13.20 -1.61
CA ASP A 161 -12.71 -13.50 -1.05
C ASP A 161 -12.64 -14.55 0.06
N LEU A 162 -11.73 -15.51 -0.07
CA LEU A 162 -11.65 -16.67 0.82
C LEU A 162 -10.99 -16.36 2.16
N CYS A 163 -9.80 -15.76 2.13
CA CYS A 163 -8.90 -15.72 3.28
C CYS A 163 -9.13 -14.47 4.13
N ILE A 164 -9.10 -14.66 5.45
CA ILE A 164 -9.01 -13.54 6.40
C ILE A 164 -7.52 -13.22 6.59
N PRO A 165 -7.04 -12.06 6.11
CA PRO A 165 -5.65 -11.68 6.26
C PRO A 165 -5.31 -11.42 7.73
N PRO A 166 -4.08 -11.78 8.19
CA PRO A 166 -3.55 -11.23 9.42
C PRO A 166 -3.55 -9.70 9.38
N ALA A 167 -3.61 -9.03 10.53
CA ALA A 167 -3.48 -7.59 10.59
C ALA A 167 -2.17 -7.11 9.93
N GLY A 168 -2.27 -6.06 9.12
CA GLY A 168 -1.13 -5.51 8.37
C GLY A 168 -0.75 -6.28 7.10
N MET A 169 -1.47 -7.35 6.73
CA MET A 169 -1.27 -8.06 5.47
C MET A 169 -2.36 -7.69 4.44
N PRO A 170 -2.02 -7.65 3.14
CA PRO A 170 -2.97 -7.26 2.11
C PRO A 170 -4.09 -8.32 1.91
N PRO A 171 -5.23 -7.94 1.32
CA PRO A 171 -6.31 -8.87 0.98
C PRO A 171 -5.81 -10.06 0.15
N GLY A 172 -6.27 -11.27 0.49
CA GLY A 172 -5.82 -12.51 -0.15
C GLY A 172 -4.61 -13.17 0.50
N ALA A 173 -3.96 -12.54 1.49
CA ALA A 173 -3.06 -13.22 2.39
C ALA A 173 -3.83 -14.19 3.30
N CYS A 174 -3.34 -15.42 3.44
CA CYS A 174 -4.04 -16.48 4.19
C CYS A 174 -3.31 -16.82 5.49
N SER A 175 -3.99 -16.67 6.62
CA SER A 175 -3.48 -17.19 7.90
C SER A 175 -3.60 -18.72 7.92
N THR A 176 -2.49 -19.43 8.15
CA THR A 176 -2.49 -20.91 8.18
C THR A 176 -1.91 -21.48 9.47
N SER A 177 -2.41 -22.64 9.89
CA SER A 177 -1.86 -23.38 11.02
C SER A 177 -1.73 -24.86 10.69
N LEU A 178 -0.64 -25.46 11.17
CA LEU A 178 -0.20 -26.80 10.80
C LEU A 178 -0.31 -27.72 12.01
N PHE A 179 -0.81 -28.92 11.79
CA PHE A 179 -1.10 -29.90 12.83
C PHE A 179 -0.51 -31.25 12.48
N ASP A 180 0.03 -31.88 13.51
CA ASP A 180 0.60 -33.22 13.46
C ASP A 180 -0.48 -34.32 13.63
N THR A 181 -0.05 -35.57 13.70
CA THR A 181 -0.94 -36.71 13.92
C THR A 181 -1.66 -36.69 15.28
N ALA A 182 -1.07 -36.08 16.29
CA ALA A 182 -1.64 -35.91 17.62
C ALA A 182 -2.65 -34.74 17.72
N ASN A 183 -2.82 -33.96 16.65
CA ASN A 183 -3.54 -32.68 16.62
C ASN A 183 -2.91 -31.60 17.52
N GLU A 184 -1.62 -31.71 17.80
CA GLU A 184 -0.83 -30.62 18.36
C GLU A 184 -0.41 -29.70 17.21
N CYS A 185 -0.67 -28.39 17.35
CA CYS A 185 -0.28 -27.42 16.34
C CYS A 185 1.11 -26.85 16.58
N CYS A 186 1.87 -26.75 15.49
CA CYS A 186 3.12 -26.04 15.39
C CYS A 186 2.88 -24.77 14.53
N PRO A 187 3.21 -23.58 15.02
CA PRO A 187 2.92 -22.30 14.38
C PRO A 187 3.94 -22.01 13.27
N ILE A 188 3.54 -21.12 12.38
CA ILE A 188 4.40 -20.46 11.39
C ILE A 188 4.21 -18.94 11.57
N ALA A 189 5.26 -18.18 11.33
CA ALA A 189 5.19 -16.75 11.03
C ALA A 189 4.25 -16.45 9.82
N PRO A 190 3.69 -15.24 9.70
CA PRO A 190 2.76 -14.89 8.63
C PRO A 190 3.47 -14.81 7.25
N LEU A 191 2.79 -15.29 6.21
CA LEU A 191 3.21 -15.44 4.81
C LEU A 191 1.92 -15.23 3.98
N GLY A 192 1.82 -14.68 2.76
CA GLY A 192 2.64 -13.95 1.80
C GLY A 192 1.74 -13.68 0.56
N VAL A 193 2.12 -12.75 -0.31
CA VAL A 193 1.26 -12.18 -1.38
C VAL A 193 1.28 -12.99 -2.69
N PRO A 194 0.19 -13.01 -3.49
CA PRO A 194 0.18 -13.63 -4.81
C PRO A 194 0.96 -12.79 -5.84
N PHE A 195 1.90 -13.41 -6.57
CA PHE A 195 2.57 -12.81 -7.75
C PHE A 195 1.95 -13.34 -9.07
N PRO A 196 1.93 -12.53 -10.15
CA PRO A 196 1.52 -12.98 -11.48
C PRO A 196 2.46 -14.06 -12.07
N PRO A 197 1.94 -14.98 -12.91
CA PRO A 197 2.73 -16.09 -13.45
C PRO A 197 3.75 -15.65 -14.52
N PRO A 198 4.90 -16.31 -14.64
CA PRO A 198 5.89 -16.04 -15.69
C PRO A 198 5.35 -16.42 -17.09
N PRO A 199 5.79 -15.72 -18.16
CA PRO A 199 5.29 -15.94 -19.51
C PRO A 199 5.66 -17.33 -20.02
N SER A 200 4.63 -18.09 -20.47
CA SER A 200 4.82 -19.44 -21.03
C SER A 200 5.43 -19.40 -22.43
N PRO A 201 6.36 -20.33 -22.77
CA PRO A 201 6.98 -20.41 -24.08
C PRO A 201 6.01 -20.89 -25.17
N LYS A 202 6.15 -20.32 -26.37
CA LYS A 202 5.28 -20.52 -27.53
C LYS A 202 5.33 -21.98 -28.06
N PRO A 203 4.20 -22.68 -28.24
CA PRO A 203 4.18 -24.03 -28.82
C PRO A 203 4.43 -24.02 -30.34
N PRO A 204 5.08 -25.06 -30.90
CA PRO A 204 5.28 -25.20 -32.34
C PRO A 204 4.02 -25.72 -33.05
N SER A 205 3.78 -25.20 -34.26
CA SER A 205 2.61 -25.49 -35.09
C SER A 205 2.56 -26.96 -35.59
N PRO A 206 1.38 -27.62 -35.60
CA PRO A 206 1.22 -28.94 -36.20
C PRO A 206 0.90 -28.90 -37.72
N PRO A 207 1.27 -29.95 -38.49
CA PRO A 207 1.02 -30.04 -39.93
C PRO A 207 -0.40 -30.56 -40.24
N PRO A 208 -0.95 -30.29 -41.44
CA PRO A 208 -2.32 -30.66 -41.80
C PRO A 208 -2.43 -32.12 -42.31
N PRO A 209 -3.52 -32.86 -42.00
CA PRO A 209 -3.80 -34.14 -42.63
C PRO A 209 -4.69 -34.02 -43.88
N SER A 210 -4.38 -34.85 -44.87
CA SER A 210 -5.07 -35.06 -46.15
C SER A 210 -6.37 -35.89 -46.02
N PRO A 211 -7.32 -35.80 -46.98
CA PRO A 211 -8.66 -36.41 -46.86
C PRO A 211 -8.74 -37.84 -47.42
N PRO A 212 -9.66 -38.71 -46.91
CA PRO A 212 -10.00 -39.97 -47.57
C PRO A 212 -11.29 -39.89 -48.45
N PRO A 213 -11.37 -40.65 -49.56
CA PRO A 213 -12.53 -40.77 -50.47
C PRO A 213 -13.54 -41.90 -50.06
N PRO A 214 -14.70 -42.07 -50.76
CA PRO A 214 -15.96 -42.46 -50.12
C PRO A 214 -16.60 -43.83 -50.50
N SER A 215 -17.64 -44.19 -49.69
CA SER A 215 -18.87 -45.02 -49.99
C SER A 215 -18.79 -46.57 -49.92
N PRO A 216 -19.93 -47.36 -49.83
CA PRO A 216 -21.37 -47.06 -49.55
C PRO A 216 -22.17 -48.02 -48.58
N LYS A 217 -23.28 -47.49 -48.00
CA LYS A 217 -24.65 -47.99 -47.61
C LYS A 217 -24.98 -49.48 -47.29
N PRO A 218 -25.97 -49.82 -46.40
CA PRO A 218 -27.41 -49.49 -46.58
C PRO A 218 -28.24 -49.34 -45.23
N PRO A 219 -29.59 -49.38 -45.16
CA PRO A 219 -30.43 -48.25 -44.71
C PRO A 219 -31.25 -48.49 -43.41
N SER A 220 -31.44 -47.45 -42.60
CA SER A 220 -32.37 -47.46 -41.44
C SER A 220 -32.98 -46.05 -41.21
N PRO A 221 -34.01 -45.89 -40.35
CA PRO A 221 -35.34 -45.31 -40.61
C PRO A 221 -35.37 -43.76 -40.55
N PRO A 222 -36.50 -43.10 -40.89
CA PRO A 222 -36.55 -41.64 -41.02
C PRO A 222 -36.35 -40.93 -39.66
N PRO A 223 -35.39 -39.99 -39.55
CA PRO A 223 -35.19 -39.23 -38.32
C PRO A 223 -36.11 -38.00 -38.22
N PRO A 224 -36.30 -37.46 -36.99
CA PRO A 224 -37.10 -36.26 -36.74
C PRO A 224 -36.49 -35.02 -37.39
N ARG A 225 -37.32 -34.00 -37.68
CA ARG A 225 -36.86 -32.72 -38.25
C ARG A 225 -35.76 -32.10 -37.38
N PRO A 226 -34.64 -31.65 -37.97
CA PRO A 226 -33.60 -30.96 -37.23
C PRO A 226 -34.12 -29.60 -36.71
N PRO A 227 -33.73 -29.20 -35.50
CA PRO A 227 -33.97 -27.84 -35.01
C PRO A 227 -33.22 -26.83 -35.91
N PRO A 228 -33.74 -25.59 -36.01
CA PRO A 228 -33.08 -24.53 -36.78
C PRO A 228 -31.64 -24.33 -36.28
N PRO A 229 -30.68 -24.00 -37.17
CA PRO A 229 -29.31 -23.74 -36.77
C PRO A 229 -29.28 -22.61 -35.73
N SER A 230 -28.63 -22.88 -34.61
CA SER A 230 -28.37 -21.86 -33.59
C SER A 230 -27.67 -20.68 -34.27
N PRO A 231 -28.10 -19.43 -33.99
CA PRO A 231 -27.41 -18.26 -34.51
C PRO A 231 -25.93 -18.32 -34.09
N PRO A 232 -25.00 -17.87 -34.96
CA PRO A 232 -23.59 -17.81 -34.60
C PRO A 232 -23.43 -17.01 -33.29
N PRO A 233 -22.49 -17.41 -32.41
CA PRO A 233 -22.19 -16.66 -31.20
C PRO A 233 -21.97 -15.18 -31.55
N PRO A 234 -22.50 -14.22 -30.77
CA PRO A 234 -22.22 -12.81 -31.00
C PRO A 234 -20.70 -12.60 -31.01
N SER A 235 -20.20 -11.85 -31.99
CA SER A 235 -18.79 -11.47 -32.06
C SER A 235 -18.39 -10.82 -30.72
N PRO A 236 -17.22 -11.17 -30.16
CA PRO A 236 -16.76 -10.53 -28.94
C PRO A 236 -16.65 -9.01 -29.15
N PRO A 237 -16.96 -8.20 -28.13
CA PRO A 237 -16.81 -6.75 -28.20
C PRO A 237 -15.35 -6.38 -28.51
N PRO A 238 -15.11 -5.26 -29.22
CA PRO A 238 -13.76 -4.81 -29.50
C PRO A 238 -13.05 -4.45 -28.19
N PRO A 239 -11.78 -4.86 -28.01
CA PRO A 239 -10.99 -4.45 -26.86
C PRO A 239 -10.74 -2.94 -26.91
N CYS A 240 -10.60 -2.32 -25.74
CA CYS A 240 -10.21 -0.93 -25.67
C CYS A 240 -8.79 -0.79 -25.11
N GLU A 241 -7.88 -0.28 -25.92
CA GLU A 241 -6.56 0.15 -25.48
C GLU A 241 -6.60 1.63 -25.10
N THR A 242 -6.04 1.99 -23.95
CA THR A 242 -5.94 3.37 -23.51
C THR A 242 -4.66 3.60 -22.71
N CYS A 243 -4.14 4.81 -22.80
CA CYS A 243 -2.89 5.21 -22.16
C CYS A 243 -3.08 6.47 -21.34
N VAL A 244 -2.57 6.46 -20.12
CA VAL A 244 -2.33 7.67 -19.33
C VAL A 244 -0.99 8.25 -19.78
N VAL A 245 -1.03 9.50 -20.25
CA VAL A 245 0.12 10.25 -20.75
C VAL A 245 0.38 11.40 -19.78
N MET A 246 1.55 11.40 -19.16
CA MET A 246 2.04 12.52 -18.37
C MET A 246 3.13 13.24 -19.15
N GLN A 247 2.98 14.55 -19.32
CA GLN A 247 3.86 15.40 -20.11
C GLN A 247 4.31 16.62 -19.31
N ILE A 248 5.58 17.00 -19.46
CA ILE A 248 6.18 18.13 -18.74
C ILE A 248 6.61 19.20 -19.75
N GLN A 249 5.93 20.34 -19.71
CA GLN A 249 6.15 21.44 -20.65
C GLN A 249 7.03 22.53 -20.01
N PRO A 250 8.16 22.92 -20.64
CA PRO A 250 9.02 23.98 -20.14
C PRO A 250 8.37 25.39 -20.30
N PRO A 251 8.80 26.39 -19.53
CA PRO A 251 8.31 27.76 -19.65
C PRO A 251 8.67 28.38 -21.00
N SER A 252 7.73 29.13 -21.59
CA SER A 252 7.91 29.85 -22.86
C SER A 252 8.98 30.96 -22.83
N GLN A 253 9.35 31.44 -21.63
CA GLN A 253 10.35 32.49 -21.42
C GLN A 253 11.78 31.94 -21.24
N GLY A 254 11.98 30.62 -21.31
CA GLY A 254 13.26 29.96 -21.06
C GLY A 254 13.54 29.66 -19.59
N LEU A 255 14.64 28.94 -19.32
CA LEU A 255 14.96 28.35 -18.00
C LEU A 255 16.00 29.12 -17.17
N ASP A 256 16.36 30.35 -17.55
CA ASP A 256 17.41 31.16 -16.87
C ASP A 256 18.73 30.40 -16.62
N GLY A 257 19.11 29.49 -17.53
CA GLY A 257 20.31 28.68 -17.42
C GLY A 257 20.19 27.41 -16.54
N ARG A 258 19.00 27.11 -16.00
CA ARG A 258 18.72 25.85 -15.29
C ARG A 258 18.67 24.66 -16.26
N PRO A 259 19.08 23.44 -15.83
CA PRO A 259 18.93 22.25 -16.64
C PRO A 259 17.45 21.96 -16.92
N LEU A 260 17.20 21.32 -18.05
CA LEU A 260 15.86 20.86 -18.40
C LEU A 260 15.44 19.76 -17.46
N PHE A 261 14.14 19.70 -17.16
CA PHE A 261 13.57 18.55 -16.47
C PHE A 261 13.87 17.30 -17.28
N THR A 262 14.33 16.27 -16.59
CA THR A 262 14.50 14.95 -17.18
C THR A 262 13.85 13.88 -16.33
N PHE A 263 13.11 12.97 -16.96
CA PHE A 263 12.68 11.76 -16.27
C PHE A 263 13.89 10.84 -16.12
N THR A 264 14.39 10.70 -14.90
CA THR A 264 15.37 9.66 -14.58
C THR A 264 14.70 8.28 -14.65
N PRO A 265 15.44 7.19 -14.90
CA PRO A 265 14.86 5.84 -14.95
C PRO A 265 14.06 5.48 -13.69
N SER A 266 14.55 5.89 -12.51
CA SER A 266 13.88 5.72 -11.22
C SER A 266 12.57 6.50 -11.15
N ARG A 267 12.56 7.76 -11.58
CA ARG A 267 11.36 8.60 -11.60
C ARG A 267 10.34 8.12 -12.64
N CYS A 268 10.79 7.63 -13.79
CA CYS A 268 9.94 6.96 -14.76
C CYS A 268 9.20 5.78 -14.10
N ARG A 269 9.95 4.90 -13.45
CA ARG A 269 9.39 3.70 -12.81
C ARG A 269 8.40 4.08 -11.72
N ALA A 270 8.82 4.87 -10.74
CA ALA A 270 7.99 5.19 -9.58
C ALA A 270 6.65 5.85 -9.99
N VAL A 271 6.70 6.84 -10.88
CA VAL A 271 5.48 7.52 -11.35
C VAL A 271 4.64 6.57 -12.21
N SER A 272 5.26 5.70 -13.00
CA SER A 272 4.52 4.71 -13.81
C SER A 272 3.86 3.62 -12.99
N GLU A 273 4.53 3.13 -11.94
CA GLU A 273 4.00 2.11 -11.03
C GLU A 273 2.85 2.71 -10.22
N HIS A 274 3.01 3.93 -9.70
CA HIS A 274 1.92 4.64 -9.01
C HIS A 274 0.66 4.79 -9.87
N ILE A 275 0.82 5.22 -11.14
CA ILE A 275 -0.31 5.31 -12.08
C ILE A 275 -0.86 3.93 -12.43
N ALA A 276 0.00 2.95 -12.68
CA ALA A 276 -0.40 1.60 -13.08
C ALA A 276 -1.16 0.89 -11.96
N ASP A 277 -0.66 0.94 -10.72
CA ASP A 277 -1.28 0.35 -9.54
C ASP A 277 -2.64 0.97 -9.29
N ALA A 278 -2.74 2.31 -9.29
CA ALA A 278 -4.03 3.00 -9.16
C ALA A 278 -5.05 2.58 -10.23
N MET A 279 -4.63 2.47 -11.50
CA MET A 279 -5.51 2.04 -12.59
C MET A 279 -5.91 0.56 -12.48
N ASN A 280 -4.97 -0.32 -12.12
CA ASN A 280 -5.20 -1.76 -12.00
C ASN A 280 -6.08 -2.08 -10.79
N ASP A 281 -5.80 -1.47 -9.63
CA ASP A 281 -6.55 -1.68 -8.40
C ASP A 281 -7.98 -1.17 -8.54
N GLN A 282 -8.18 0.00 -9.17
CA GLN A 282 -9.52 0.50 -9.42
C GLN A 282 -10.29 -0.36 -10.43
N ALA A 283 -9.61 -0.88 -11.45
CA ALA A 283 -10.22 -1.83 -12.37
C ALA A 283 -10.66 -3.12 -11.65
N ASP A 284 -9.81 -3.66 -10.77
CA ASP A 284 -10.13 -4.83 -9.96
C ASP A 284 -11.31 -4.54 -8.99
N PHE A 285 -11.31 -3.39 -8.32
CA PHE A 285 -12.36 -2.94 -7.40
C PHE A 285 -13.74 -2.81 -8.07
N LEU A 286 -13.76 -2.23 -9.27
CA LEU A 286 -14.99 -2.03 -10.04
C LEU A 286 -15.39 -3.27 -10.86
N GLY A 287 -14.56 -4.32 -10.88
CA GLY A 287 -14.79 -5.52 -11.67
C GLY A 287 -14.63 -5.31 -13.18
N ALA A 288 -13.87 -4.28 -13.59
CA ALA A 288 -13.53 -4.02 -14.98
C ALA A 288 -12.52 -5.06 -15.48
N ARG A 289 -12.86 -5.76 -16.56
CA ARG A 289 -11.97 -6.80 -17.11
C ARG A 289 -10.86 -6.17 -17.95
N LEU A 290 -9.62 -6.46 -17.58
CA LEU A 290 -8.42 -6.09 -18.33
C LEU A 290 -7.91 -7.29 -19.16
N LEU A 291 -7.66 -7.06 -20.45
CA LEU A 291 -6.86 -7.94 -21.31
C LEU A 291 -5.37 -7.74 -21.09
N GLN A 292 -4.95 -6.50 -20.83
CA GLN A 292 -3.60 -6.13 -20.48
C GLN A 292 -3.66 -5.17 -19.30
N ARG A 293 -2.96 -5.51 -18.22
CA ARG A 293 -2.82 -4.62 -17.06
C ARG A 293 -2.05 -3.37 -17.44
N PHE A 294 -2.39 -2.26 -16.79
CA PHE A 294 -1.65 -1.02 -16.93
C PHE A 294 -0.20 -1.24 -16.50
N ALA A 295 0.72 -0.81 -17.34
CA ALA A 295 2.15 -0.88 -17.09
C ALA A 295 2.86 0.24 -17.85
N LEU A 296 4.10 0.54 -17.46
CA LEU A 296 4.95 1.45 -18.20
C LEU A 296 5.12 0.97 -19.65
N GLU A 297 4.70 1.79 -20.60
CA GLU A 297 4.87 1.52 -22.03
C GLU A 297 6.07 2.29 -22.57
N SER A 298 6.18 3.58 -22.25
CA SER A 298 7.35 4.38 -22.61
C SER A 298 7.60 5.52 -21.62
N CYS A 299 8.87 5.86 -21.45
CA CYS A 299 9.28 7.04 -20.71
C CYS A 299 10.41 7.74 -21.48
N SER A 300 10.15 8.98 -21.91
CA SER A 300 11.12 9.83 -22.58
C SER A 300 11.77 10.77 -21.58
N ALA A 301 13.08 10.60 -21.41
CA ALA A 301 13.85 11.28 -20.39
C ALA A 301 14.14 12.76 -20.68
N ALA A 302 14.22 13.23 -21.93
CA ALA A 302 14.75 14.58 -22.21
C ALA A 302 13.87 15.39 -23.17
N TRP A 303 13.78 16.70 -22.91
CA TRP A 303 13.25 17.66 -23.87
C TRP A 303 14.19 17.76 -25.06
N ASP A 304 13.64 17.63 -26.26
CA ASP A 304 14.35 17.87 -27.50
C ASP A 304 13.79 19.14 -28.16
N SER A 305 14.61 20.19 -28.19
CA SER A 305 14.27 21.47 -28.78
C SER A 305 14.13 21.42 -30.30
N ASP A 306 14.77 20.46 -30.96
CA ASP A 306 14.80 20.36 -32.41
C ASP A 306 13.54 19.64 -32.94
N THR A 307 12.99 18.71 -32.16
CA THR A 307 11.77 17.96 -32.48
C THR A 307 10.53 18.41 -31.72
N ASN A 308 10.69 19.35 -30.78
CA ASN A 308 9.65 19.80 -29.84
C ASN A 308 9.01 18.64 -29.06
N LEU A 309 9.80 17.60 -28.78
CA LEU A 309 9.39 16.47 -27.95
C LEU A 309 9.56 16.82 -26.48
N TYR A 310 8.45 16.78 -25.76
CA TYR A 310 8.43 17.00 -24.32
C TYR A 310 8.82 15.71 -23.56
N PRO A 311 9.47 15.81 -22.39
CA PRO A 311 9.56 14.69 -21.46
C PRO A 311 8.17 14.14 -21.21
N THR A 312 7.99 12.85 -21.49
CA THR A 312 6.69 12.21 -21.51
C THR A 312 6.78 10.82 -20.88
N LEU A 313 5.84 10.49 -20.02
CA LEU A 313 5.63 9.18 -19.42
C LEU A 313 4.31 8.62 -19.95
N ARG A 314 4.30 7.37 -20.40
CA ARG A 314 3.15 6.71 -21.01
C ARG A 314 2.89 5.38 -20.33
N VAL A 315 1.73 5.24 -19.70
CA VAL A 315 1.29 4.06 -18.95
C VAL A 315 0.03 3.52 -19.63
N CYS A 316 0.10 2.32 -20.19
CA CYS A 316 -0.95 1.81 -21.06
C CYS A 316 -1.51 0.49 -20.56
N GLY A 317 -2.80 0.29 -20.76
CA GLY A 317 -3.53 -0.94 -20.47
C GLY A 317 -4.57 -1.22 -21.55
N THR A 318 -5.14 -2.42 -21.52
CA THR A 318 -6.20 -2.82 -22.46
C THR A 318 -7.35 -3.43 -21.71
N PHE A 319 -8.54 -2.82 -21.82
CA PHE A 319 -9.80 -3.37 -21.32
C PHE A 319 -10.37 -4.39 -22.30
N PHE A 320 -11.12 -5.35 -21.77
CA PHE A 320 -11.86 -6.32 -22.56
C PHE A 320 -12.93 -5.67 -23.45
N SER A 321 -13.53 -4.57 -23.01
CA SER A 321 -14.52 -3.81 -23.75
C SER A 321 -14.54 -2.34 -23.33
N VAL A 322 -15.21 -1.49 -24.11
CA VAL A 322 -15.45 -0.08 -23.74
C VAL A 322 -16.29 0.01 -22.47
N GLU A 323 -17.24 -0.90 -22.28
CA GLU A 323 -18.09 -0.96 -21.08
C GLU A 323 -17.28 -1.26 -19.82
N ASP A 324 -16.28 -2.15 -19.90
CA ASP A 324 -15.37 -2.43 -18.79
C ASP A 324 -14.56 -1.17 -18.42
N ALA A 325 -14.07 -0.43 -19.41
CA ALA A 325 -13.34 0.80 -19.17
C ALA A 325 -14.21 1.90 -18.56
N GLN A 326 -15.44 2.07 -19.06
CA GLN A 326 -16.39 3.09 -18.60
C GLN A 326 -16.80 2.95 -17.13
N LEU A 327 -16.59 1.78 -16.52
CA LEU A 327 -16.75 1.64 -15.07
C LEU A 327 -15.84 2.61 -14.30
N LEU A 328 -14.64 2.88 -14.80
CA LEU A 328 -13.65 3.75 -14.14
C LEU A 328 -13.90 5.23 -14.40
N GLN A 329 -14.73 5.61 -15.38
CA GLN A 329 -14.93 7.00 -15.77
C GLN A 329 -15.36 7.92 -14.60
N PRO A 330 -16.32 7.54 -13.73
CA PRO A 330 -16.69 8.36 -12.56
C PRO A 330 -15.55 8.56 -11.55
N TRP A 331 -14.63 7.60 -11.43
CA TRP A 331 -13.43 7.75 -10.59
C TRP A 331 -12.41 8.70 -11.23
N ILE A 332 -12.21 8.60 -12.54
CA ILE A 332 -11.36 9.53 -13.30
C ILE A 332 -11.87 10.97 -13.22
N ASP A 333 -13.20 11.16 -13.35
CA ASP A 333 -13.85 12.48 -13.26
C ASP A 333 -13.83 13.06 -11.82
N GLY A 334 -13.60 12.18 -10.83
CA GLY A 334 -13.53 12.49 -9.42
C GLY A 334 -14.88 12.61 -8.71
N ASP A 335 -15.92 11.99 -9.28
CA ASP A 335 -17.27 11.95 -8.71
C ASP A 335 -17.35 11.06 -7.44
N LEU A 336 -16.36 10.20 -7.23
CA LEU A 336 -16.25 9.33 -6.06
C LEU A 336 -15.49 9.98 -4.88
N GLY A 337 -15.11 11.26 -5.00
CA GLY A 337 -14.38 12.00 -3.96
C GLY A 337 -12.86 12.00 -4.15
N ASP A 338 -12.32 10.98 -4.80
CA ASP A 338 -10.90 10.89 -5.18
C ASP A 338 -10.63 11.64 -6.49
N LYS A 339 -9.42 12.18 -6.67
CA LYS A 339 -9.03 12.87 -7.91
C LYS A 339 -7.72 12.30 -8.44
N PRO A 340 -7.74 11.11 -9.06
CA PRO A 340 -6.53 10.35 -9.37
C PRO A 340 -5.56 11.13 -10.27
N MET A 341 -6.06 11.89 -11.24
CA MET A 341 -5.21 12.69 -12.11
C MET A 341 -4.46 13.81 -11.38
N ASN A 342 -5.07 14.41 -10.34
CA ASN A 342 -4.39 15.39 -9.50
C ASN A 342 -3.40 14.72 -8.55
N ASP A 343 -3.73 13.54 -8.03
CA ASP A 343 -2.83 12.74 -7.21
C ASP A 343 -1.59 12.30 -8.00
N TRP A 344 -1.73 11.86 -9.26
CA TRP A 344 -0.59 11.51 -10.11
C TRP A 344 0.32 12.71 -10.37
N LEU A 345 -0.24 13.91 -10.57
CA LEU A 345 0.54 15.15 -10.67
C LEU A 345 1.24 15.48 -9.35
N ALA A 346 0.56 15.32 -8.22
CA ALA A 346 1.12 15.56 -6.90
C ALA A 346 2.24 14.56 -6.58
N PHE A 347 2.07 13.28 -6.92
CA PHE A 347 3.08 12.25 -6.74
C PHE A 347 4.37 12.59 -7.49
N LEU A 348 4.27 13.05 -8.74
CA LEU A 348 5.43 13.52 -9.51
C LEU A 348 6.18 14.66 -8.81
N THR A 349 5.48 15.52 -8.08
CA THR A 349 6.08 16.64 -7.34
C THR A 349 6.45 16.29 -5.90
N GLY A 350 6.33 15.03 -5.48
CA GLY A 350 6.57 14.60 -4.10
C GLY A 350 5.52 15.16 -3.11
N TYR A 351 4.31 15.45 -3.59
CA TYR A 351 3.22 16.15 -2.89
C TYR A 351 3.54 17.59 -2.47
N ASP A 352 4.74 18.08 -2.76
CA ASP A 352 5.11 19.47 -2.61
C ASP A 352 4.49 20.33 -3.71
N ASN A 353 4.07 21.54 -3.34
CA ASN A 353 3.56 22.54 -4.29
C ASN A 353 4.71 23.07 -5.15
N CYS A 354 5.05 22.35 -6.22
CA CYS A 354 6.01 22.73 -7.26
C CYS A 354 7.45 22.95 -6.75
N PRO A 355 8.20 21.86 -6.48
CA PRO A 355 9.59 21.93 -6.07
C PRO A 355 10.51 22.56 -7.14
N ASP A 356 11.70 23.00 -6.72
CA ASP A 356 12.63 23.81 -7.52
C ASP A 356 12.94 23.23 -8.92
N TYR A 357 12.97 21.90 -9.04
CA TYR A 357 13.28 21.20 -10.28
C TYR A 357 12.15 21.24 -11.33
N VAL A 358 10.90 21.53 -10.92
CA VAL A 358 9.75 21.81 -11.81
C VAL A 358 9.30 23.27 -11.76
N ALA A 359 9.99 24.15 -11.04
CA ALA A 359 9.61 25.56 -10.96
C ALA A 359 9.68 26.25 -12.34
N GLY A 360 8.53 26.75 -12.81
CA GLY A 360 8.32 27.33 -14.14
C GLY A 360 7.75 26.36 -15.19
N TYR A 361 7.64 25.07 -14.90
CA TYR A 361 7.08 24.08 -15.81
C TYR A 361 5.55 24.02 -15.71
N THR A 362 4.91 23.50 -16.76
CA THR A 362 3.52 23.06 -16.73
C THR A 362 3.49 21.54 -16.83
N LEU A 363 2.94 20.89 -15.81
CA LEU A 363 2.74 19.46 -15.75
C LEU A 363 1.34 19.16 -16.29
N LEU A 364 1.23 18.18 -17.18
CA LEU A 364 -0.02 17.73 -17.77
C LEU A 364 -0.12 16.22 -17.58
N VAL A 365 -1.29 15.73 -17.19
CA VAL A 365 -1.63 14.31 -17.31
C VAL A 365 -2.96 14.20 -18.03
N ALA A 366 -3.07 13.30 -18.99
CA ALA A 366 -4.26 13.11 -19.80
C ALA A 366 -4.34 11.67 -20.30
N PHE A 367 -5.53 11.20 -20.65
CA PHE A 367 -5.64 10.04 -21.53
C PHE A 367 -5.31 10.44 -22.97
N ASP A 368 -4.65 9.54 -23.72
CA ASP A 368 -4.29 9.81 -25.11
C ASP A 368 -5.53 10.02 -26.02
N ASN A 369 -5.40 10.77 -27.12
CA ASN A 369 -6.38 11.06 -28.20
C ASN A 369 -7.91 11.06 -27.89
N PRO A 370 -8.57 12.24 -27.82
CA PRO A 370 -10.03 12.31 -27.75
C PRO A 370 -10.70 11.85 -29.06
N GLY A 371 -11.50 10.77 -28.98
CA GLY A 371 -12.31 10.23 -30.08
C GLY A 371 -12.07 8.76 -30.45
N GLU A 372 -11.01 8.14 -29.93
CA GLU A 372 -10.72 6.69 -30.11
C GLU A 372 -10.50 5.95 -28.78
N THR A 373 -10.44 6.64 -27.64
CA THR A 373 -10.26 6.04 -26.32
C THR A 373 -11.60 5.73 -25.63
N CYS A 374 -11.57 4.76 -24.74
CA CYS A 374 -12.71 4.40 -23.88
C CYS A 374 -12.70 5.09 -22.51
N LEU A 375 -11.68 5.90 -22.22
CA LEU A 375 -11.57 6.73 -21.04
C LEU A 375 -11.14 8.14 -21.45
N GLU A 376 -11.74 9.13 -20.83
CA GLU A 376 -11.43 10.54 -21.04
C GLU A 376 -11.09 11.21 -19.71
N GLY A 377 -10.12 12.12 -19.73
CA GLY A 377 -9.71 12.83 -18.53
C GLY A 377 -8.43 13.62 -18.78
N GLN A 378 -8.32 14.78 -18.15
CA GLN A 378 -7.08 15.56 -18.13
C GLN A 378 -6.98 16.39 -16.85
N ALA A 379 -5.77 16.55 -16.34
CA ALA A 379 -5.43 17.48 -15.29
C ALA A 379 -4.11 18.18 -15.63
N SER A 380 -3.97 19.43 -15.20
CA SER A 380 -2.75 20.21 -15.42
C SER A 380 -2.39 21.05 -14.20
N GLN A 381 -1.10 21.15 -13.89
CA GLN A 381 -0.56 21.96 -12.80
C GLN A 381 0.57 22.86 -13.33
N ALA A 382 0.39 24.17 -13.19
CA ALA A 382 1.41 25.15 -13.55
C ALA A 382 2.25 25.52 -12.32
N CYS A 383 3.56 25.37 -12.44
CA CYS A 383 4.51 25.72 -11.39
C CYS A 383 5.03 27.14 -11.58
N ALA A 384 4.78 28.02 -10.60
CA ALA A 384 5.19 29.42 -10.68
C ALA A 384 6.73 29.56 -10.78
N GLN A 385 7.20 30.52 -11.57
CA GLN A 385 8.62 30.89 -11.58
C GLN A 385 8.96 31.63 -10.28
N LEU A 386 10.08 31.25 -9.64
CA LEU A 386 10.54 31.84 -8.38
C LEU A 386 10.90 33.33 -8.49
N ASN A 387 11.12 33.86 -9.71
CA ASN A 387 11.35 35.28 -9.98
C ASN A 387 10.80 35.67 -11.37
N PRO A 388 9.54 36.10 -11.51
CA PRO A 388 9.03 36.56 -12.80
C PRO A 388 9.78 37.83 -13.25
N PRO A 389 10.22 37.95 -14.51
CA PRO A 389 10.75 39.20 -15.03
C PRO A 389 9.68 40.32 -14.91
N PRO A 390 10.07 41.56 -14.55
CA PRO A 390 9.10 42.64 -14.33
C PRO A 390 8.27 42.86 -15.59
N SER A 391 6.94 42.80 -15.45
CA SER A 391 6.00 42.95 -16.56
C SER A 391 6.28 44.24 -17.36
N PRO A 392 6.23 44.21 -18.70
CA PRO A 392 6.34 45.43 -19.49
C PRO A 392 5.18 46.37 -19.13
N LEU A 393 5.50 47.61 -18.75
CA LEU A 393 4.49 48.62 -18.41
C LEU A 393 3.52 48.84 -19.58
N PRO A 394 2.21 49.04 -19.30
CA PRO A 394 1.24 49.34 -20.34
C PRO A 394 1.62 50.64 -21.07
N PRO A 395 1.39 50.72 -22.39
CA PRO A 395 1.71 51.92 -23.16
C PRO A 395 0.85 53.09 -22.68
N SER A 396 1.50 54.09 -22.09
CA SER A 396 0.86 55.36 -21.72
C SER A 396 0.28 56.08 -22.96
N PRO A 397 -0.84 56.80 -22.81
CA PRO A 397 -1.50 57.50 -23.91
C PRO A 397 -0.60 58.61 -24.50
N ASN A 398 -0.55 58.66 -25.83
CA ASN A 398 0.27 59.59 -26.60
C ASN A 398 0.04 61.07 -26.22
N PRO A 399 1.10 61.81 -25.83
CA PRO A 399 1.09 63.27 -25.79
C PRO A 399 1.25 63.89 -27.21
N PRO A 400 0.76 65.12 -27.43
CA PRO A 400 0.75 65.77 -28.73
C PRO A 400 2.15 66.18 -29.22
N PRO A 401 2.34 66.34 -30.55
CA PRO A 401 3.66 66.42 -31.16
C PRO A 401 4.35 67.76 -30.85
N PRO A 402 5.62 67.76 -30.41
CA PRO A 402 6.46 68.94 -30.41
C PRO A 402 7.21 69.12 -31.74
N SER A 403 7.37 70.40 -32.10
CA SER A 403 7.98 70.98 -33.29
C SER A 403 9.40 70.48 -33.65
N PRO A 404 9.81 70.57 -34.93
CA PRO A 404 11.04 69.94 -35.43
C PRO A 404 12.30 70.68 -34.98
N ARG A 405 13.31 69.91 -34.53
CA ARG A 405 14.69 70.38 -34.30
C ARG A 405 15.65 69.89 -35.41
N PRO A 406 16.79 70.59 -35.60
CA PRO A 406 17.59 70.57 -36.83
C PRO A 406 18.39 69.28 -37.03
N PRO A 407 18.81 68.98 -38.27
CA PRO A 407 19.53 67.76 -38.60
C PRO A 407 20.94 67.77 -38.00
N ARG A 408 21.30 66.68 -37.30
CA ARG A 408 22.69 66.38 -36.92
C ARG A 408 23.34 65.44 -37.94
N PRO A 409 24.67 65.54 -38.11
CA PRO A 409 25.42 64.97 -39.23
C PRO A 409 25.62 63.45 -39.12
N PRO A 410 25.88 62.77 -40.26
CA PRO A 410 25.99 61.32 -40.33
C PRO A 410 27.22 60.77 -39.59
N PRO A 411 27.09 59.62 -38.89
CA PRO A 411 28.23 58.91 -38.34
C PRO A 411 29.06 58.21 -39.44
N PRO A 412 30.40 58.14 -39.32
CA PRO A 412 31.28 57.54 -40.30
C PRO A 412 31.24 55.99 -40.29
N SER A 413 31.42 55.41 -41.47
CA SER A 413 31.37 53.98 -41.79
C SER A 413 32.37 53.12 -41.01
N PRO A 414 32.01 51.88 -40.62
CA PRO A 414 32.96 50.93 -40.03
C PRO A 414 33.99 50.42 -41.05
N ARG A 415 35.24 50.26 -40.57
CA ARG A 415 36.41 49.78 -41.33
C ARG A 415 36.42 48.25 -41.48
N PRO A 416 37.03 47.69 -42.56
CA PRO A 416 37.19 46.25 -42.75
C PRO A 416 38.29 45.63 -41.85
N PRO A 417 38.23 44.31 -41.59
CA PRO A 417 39.23 43.60 -40.79
C PRO A 417 40.58 43.39 -41.53
N PRO A 418 41.72 43.32 -40.81
CA PRO A 418 43.04 43.09 -41.39
C PRO A 418 43.37 41.60 -41.66
N PRO A 419 44.32 41.31 -42.59
CA PRO A 419 44.69 39.96 -43.04
C PRO A 419 45.69 39.21 -42.12
N PRO A 420 45.88 37.88 -42.30
CA PRO A 420 46.70 37.06 -41.41
C PRO A 420 48.21 37.21 -41.63
N SER A 421 48.97 37.13 -40.54
CA SER A 421 50.44 37.24 -40.51
C SER A 421 51.17 35.92 -40.84
N PRO A 422 52.40 35.97 -41.41
CA PRO A 422 53.11 34.82 -41.97
C PRO A 422 54.08 34.10 -40.99
N ARG A 423 54.37 32.85 -41.35
CA ARG A 423 55.26 31.86 -40.69
C ARG A 423 56.76 32.23 -40.84
N PRO A 424 57.63 32.00 -39.82
CA PRO A 424 59.06 32.29 -39.92
C PRO A 424 59.91 31.15 -40.56
N PRO A 425 61.14 31.45 -41.05
CA PRO A 425 61.93 30.59 -41.94
C PRO A 425 62.98 29.70 -41.23
N ARG A 426 63.37 28.62 -41.93
CA ARG A 426 64.46 27.68 -41.59
C ARG A 426 65.87 28.32 -41.68
N PRO A 427 66.83 27.92 -40.83
CA PRO A 427 68.25 28.23 -41.02
C PRO A 427 68.98 27.28 -42.03
N PRO A 428 70.10 27.73 -42.64
CA PRO A 428 70.84 27.05 -43.72
C PRO A 428 71.95 26.07 -43.24
N PRO A 429 72.53 25.25 -44.14
CA PRO A 429 73.50 24.20 -43.80
C PRO A 429 74.94 24.74 -43.67
N ARG A 430 75.74 24.15 -42.78
CA ARG A 430 77.19 24.40 -42.67
C ARG A 430 78.01 23.28 -43.28
N ALA A 431 79.06 23.70 -43.99
CA ALA A 431 80.01 22.94 -44.79
C ALA A 431 81.08 22.19 -43.94
N PRO A 432 81.87 21.27 -44.55
CA PRO A 432 82.67 20.27 -43.84
C PRO A 432 84.10 20.74 -43.52
N LYS A 433 84.70 20.18 -42.46
CA LYS A 433 86.13 20.32 -42.11
C LYS A 433 86.74 18.93 -41.78
N PRO A 434 88.08 18.79 -41.85
CA PRO A 434 88.79 17.62 -42.40
C PRO A 434 89.18 16.59 -41.32
N PRO A 435 89.69 15.40 -41.72
CA PRO A 435 90.02 14.33 -40.79
C PRO A 435 91.45 14.45 -40.24
N PRO A 436 91.65 14.24 -38.93
CA PRO A 436 92.93 13.84 -38.35
C PRO A 436 92.84 12.45 -37.69
N PRO A 437 93.98 11.85 -37.34
CA PRO A 437 94.29 10.45 -37.58
C PRO A 437 93.76 9.50 -36.50
N SER A 438 93.73 8.21 -36.83
CA SER A 438 93.51 7.11 -35.89
C SER A 438 94.61 7.01 -34.83
N PRO A 439 94.24 6.85 -33.54
CA PRO A 439 95.05 6.06 -32.63
C PRO A 439 94.21 5.10 -31.76
N LEU A 440 94.68 3.86 -31.75
CA LEU A 440 94.65 2.79 -30.73
C LEU A 440 93.29 2.30 -30.16
N PRO A 441 93.11 0.96 -30.05
CA PRO A 441 91.92 0.37 -29.46
C PRO A 441 91.88 0.61 -27.94
N PRO A 442 90.74 1.09 -27.39
CA PRO A 442 90.51 1.07 -25.94
C PRO A 442 90.25 -0.36 -25.43
N PRO A 443 90.57 -0.65 -24.17
CA PRO A 443 90.36 -1.96 -23.54
C PRO A 443 88.87 -2.34 -23.49
N PRO A 444 88.54 -3.64 -23.39
CA PRO A 444 87.15 -4.10 -23.35
C PRO A 444 86.40 -3.45 -22.17
N PRO A 445 85.14 -3.04 -22.38
CA PRO A 445 84.34 -2.41 -21.35
C PRO A 445 84.08 -3.36 -20.17
N PRO A 446 84.02 -2.85 -18.93
CA PRO A 446 83.55 -3.64 -17.80
C PRO A 446 82.10 -4.11 -18.04
N PRO A 447 81.70 -5.26 -17.46
CA PRO A 447 80.35 -5.77 -17.60
C PRO A 447 79.31 -4.71 -17.18
N PRO A 448 78.16 -4.62 -17.88
CA PRO A 448 77.13 -3.65 -17.56
C PRO A 448 76.67 -3.84 -16.11
N PRO A 449 76.43 -2.74 -15.36
CA PRO A 449 75.79 -2.84 -14.05
C PRO A 449 74.43 -3.53 -14.21
N PRO A 450 74.00 -4.32 -13.21
CA PRO A 450 72.69 -4.95 -13.25
C PRO A 450 71.61 -3.89 -13.48
N PRO A 451 70.57 -4.21 -14.27
CA PRO A 451 69.48 -3.27 -14.51
C PRO A 451 68.90 -2.80 -13.17
N PRO A 452 68.56 -1.51 -13.02
CA PRO A 452 67.90 -1.03 -11.81
C PRO A 452 66.65 -1.88 -11.58
N PRO A 453 66.33 -2.21 -10.31
CA PRO A 453 65.12 -2.96 -10.00
C PRO A 453 63.94 -2.24 -10.65
N SER A 454 63.10 -3.00 -11.36
CA SER A 454 61.86 -2.52 -11.96
C SER A 454 61.11 -1.71 -10.89
N PRO A 455 60.61 -0.49 -11.20
CA PRO A 455 59.81 0.25 -10.25
C PRO A 455 58.66 -0.67 -9.81
N SER A 456 58.54 -0.88 -8.50
CA SER A 456 57.45 -1.67 -7.94
C SER A 456 56.13 -1.17 -8.54
N PRO A 457 55.23 -2.07 -8.98
CA PRO A 457 53.93 -1.65 -9.46
C PRO A 457 53.30 -0.74 -8.38
N PRO A 458 52.65 0.37 -8.79
CA PRO A 458 51.99 1.24 -7.84
C PRO A 458 51.08 0.40 -6.94
N PRO A 459 51.05 0.65 -5.63
CA PRO A 459 50.17 -0.10 -4.74
C PRO A 459 48.74 -0.03 -5.29
N PRO A 460 47.97 -1.13 -5.23
CA PRO A 460 46.58 -1.11 -5.67
C PRO A 460 45.87 0.06 -4.97
N PRO A 461 44.98 0.80 -5.68
CA PRO A 461 44.25 1.91 -5.08
C PRO A 461 43.55 1.41 -3.82
N SER A 462 43.70 2.16 -2.73
CA SER A 462 43.01 1.86 -1.47
C SER A 462 41.51 1.73 -1.75
N PRO A 463 40.83 0.70 -1.21
CA PRO A 463 39.39 0.59 -1.39
C PRO A 463 38.69 1.85 -0.85
N PRO A 464 37.62 2.32 -1.51
CA PRO A 464 36.87 3.47 -1.03
C PRO A 464 36.33 3.21 0.38
N PRO A 465 36.22 4.25 1.23
CA PRO A 465 35.66 4.09 2.57
C PRO A 465 34.17 3.70 2.47
N PRO A 466 33.69 2.79 3.33
CA PRO A 466 32.28 2.43 3.37
C PRO A 466 31.44 3.59 3.90
N CYS A 467 30.22 3.72 3.40
CA CYS A 467 29.27 4.73 3.85
C CYS A 467 28.14 4.10 4.66
N THR A 468 28.05 4.43 5.95
CA THR A 468 26.93 4.02 6.80
C THR A 468 25.84 5.09 6.78
N VAL A 469 24.61 4.65 6.51
CA VAL A 469 23.42 5.51 6.43
C VAL A 469 22.37 4.97 7.37
N CYS A 470 21.63 5.87 8.02
CA CYS A 470 20.50 5.52 8.86
C CYS A 470 19.24 6.26 8.42
N VAL A 471 18.11 5.57 8.49
CA VAL A 471 16.76 6.12 8.37
C VAL A 471 16.18 6.22 9.76
N TYR A 472 15.72 7.42 10.11
CA TYR A 472 15.07 7.74 11.36
C TYR A 472 13.62 8.11 11.10
N LEU A 473 12.70 7.56 11.88
CA LEU A 473 11.33 8.06 11.94
C LEU A 473 11.07 8.56 13.36
N TYR A 474 10.91 9.87 13.48
CA TYR A 474 10.59 10.56 14.71
C TYR A 474 9.08 10.77 14.81
N LEU A 475 8.57 10.56 16.01
CA LEU A 475 7.19 10.83 16.38
C LEU A 475 7.19 11.97 17.41
N THR A 476 6.69 13.13 17.01
CA THR A 476 6.55 14.30 17.87
C THR A 476 5.14 14.32 18.46
N PRO A 477 4.98 14.09 19.78
CA PRO A 477 3.66 14.09 20.41
C PRO A 477 3.09 15.51 20.54
N PRO A 478 1.77 15.68 20.50
CA PRO A 478 1.12 16.95 20.83
C PRO A 478 1.34 17.30 22.32
N SER A 479 1.30 18.58 22.66
CA SER A 479 1.25 19.02 24.06
C SER A 479 -0.10 19.66 24.35
N PRO A 480 -0.84 19.20 25.39
CA PRO A 480 -0.64 17.98 26.16
C PRO A 480 -0.83 16.68 25.34
N ASP A 481 -0.27 15.56 25.83
CA ASP A 481 -0.41 14.19 25.27
C ASP A 481 -1.15 13.28 26.28
N PRO A 482 -2.48 13.44 26.48
CA PRO A 482 -3.21 12.67 27.49
C PRO A 482 -3.34 11.18 27.17
N PHE A 483 -3.22 10.82 25.89
CA PHE A 483 -3.32 9.45 25.40
C PHE A 483 -2.10 9.13 24.54
N PRO A 484 -0.95 8.84 25.17
CA PRO A 484 0.31 8.69 24.46
C PRO A 484 0.29 7.48 23.52
N TYR A 485 0.36 7.73 22.22
CA TYR A 485 0.71 6.72 21.22
C TYR A 485 2.23 6.56 21.19
N ARG A 486 2.70 5.31 21.15
CA ARG A 486 4.12 4.97 21.09
C ARG A 486 4.32 3.87 20.07
N PHE A 487 5.46 3.90 19.37
CA PHE A 487 5.80 2.84 18.45
C PHE A 487 5.86 1.49 19.18
N THR A 488 5.17 0.51 18.61
CA THR A 488 5.22 -0.88 19.08
C THR A 488 6.37 -1.61 18.39
N ARG A 489 6.70 -2.80 18.90
CA ARG A 489 7.69 -3.66 18.24
C ARG A 489 7.27 -4.01 16.82
N ASP A 490 5.97 -4.20 16.60
CA ASP A 490 5.43 -4.60 15.31
C ASP A 490 5.49 -3.43 14.31
N THR A 491 5.12 -2.22 14.73
CA THR A 491 5.30 -1.01 13.90
C THR A 491 6.77 -0.79 13.54
N CYS A 492 7.68 -0.95 14.50
CA CYS A 492 9.12 -0.88 14.23
C CYS A 492 9.61 -1.94 13.25
N GLY A 493 9.10 -3.17 13.38
CA GLY A 493 9.42 -4.28 12.48
C GLY A 493 8.97 -4.00 11.05
N ALA A 494 7.68 -3.65 10.87
CA ALA A 494 7.09 -3.35 9.57
C ALA A 494 7.80 -2.19 8.86
N PHE A 495 8.10 -1.11 9.59
CA PHE A 495 8.86 0.01 9.05
C PHE A 495 10.28 -0.40 8.62
N ALA A 496 10.99 -1.15 9.46
CA ALA A 496 12.35 -1.59 9.15
C ALA A 496 12.39 -2.59 7.99
N GLU A 497 11.43 -3.49 7.90
CA GLU A 497 11.31 -4.44 6.79
C GLU A 497 11.03 -3.71 5.47
N THR A 498 10.10 -2.76 5.47
CA THR A 498 9.80 -1.94 4.28
C THR A 498 11.06 -1.20 3.80
N VAL A 499 11.73 -0.45 4.69
CA VAL A 499 12.98 0.27 4.35
C VAL A 499 14.06 -0.71 3.87
N SER A 500 14.19 -1.88 4.50
CA SER A 500 15.19 -2.87 4.15
C SER A 500 14.99 -3.45 2.76
N MET A 501 13.75 -3.88 2.46
CA MET A 501 13.37 -4.45 1.17
C MET A 501 13.55 -3.43 0.05
N ASP A 502 13.07 -2.21 0.28
CA ASP A 502 13.17 -1.11 -0.64
C ASP A 502 14.66 -0.80 -0.93
N MET A 503 15.47 -0.48 0.09
CA MET A 503 16.90 -0.18 -0.11
C MET A 503 17.68 -1.30 -0.82
N ALA A 504 17.38 -2.56 -0.53
CA ALA A 504 18.01 -3.70 -1.19
C ALA A 504 17.62 -3.78 -2.68
N ALA A 505 16.33 -3.64 -3.00
CA ALA A 505 15.83 -3.70 -4.37
C ALA A 505 16.44 -2.60 -5.25
N PHE A 506 16.54 -1.38 -4.75
CA PHE A 506 17.10 -0.26 -5.52
C PHE A 506 18.62 -0.29 -5.62
N ALA A 507 19.31 -0.82 -4.60
CA ALA A 507 20.75 -1.04 -4.71
C ALA A 507 21.09 -2.06 -5.80
N ASP A 508 20.34 -3.16 -5.90
CA ASP A 508 20.51 -4.16 -6.96
C ASP A 508 20.27 -3.57 -8.35
N GLU A 509 19.32 -2.64 -8.50
CA GLU A 509 18.98 -2.01 -9.78
C GLU A 509 20.02 -0.98 -10.24
N GLU A 510 20.50 -0.12 -9.33
CA GLU A 510 21.54 0.88 -9.62
C GLU A 510 22.95 0.27 -9.67
N GLY A 511 23.07 -1.03 -9.36
CA GLY A 511 24.35 -1.72 -9.24
C GLY A 511 25.19 -1.25 -8.05
N SER A 512 24.53 -0.59 -7.09
CA SER A 512 25.12 -0.15 -5.83
C SER A 512 25.32 -1.33 -4.89
N VAL A 513 26.47 -1.38 -4.22
CA VAL A 513 26.78 -2.49 -3.31
C VAL A 513 26.47 -2.14 -1.86
N ILE A 514 25.51 -2.86 -1.28
CA ILE A 514 25.24 -2.83 0.17
C ILE A 514 26.08 -3.93 0.85
N THR A 515 27.02 -3.53 1.70
CA THR A 515 27.88 -4.44 2.47
C THR A 515 27.26 -4.88 3.79
N GLN A 516 26.39 -4.05 4.37
CA GLN A 516 25.55 -4.40 5.51
C GLN A 516 24.10 -4.03 5.19
N PRO A 517 23.18 -5.01 5.12
CA PRO A 517 21.79 -4.75 4.78
C PRO A 517 21.16 -3.83 5.81
N PHE A 518 20.21 -3.00 5.35
CA PHE A 518 19.44 -2.15 6.24
C PHE A 518 18.65 -3.00 7.22
N ALA A 519 18.81 -2.76 8.52
CA ALA A 519 18.13 -3.51 9.57
C ALA A 519 17.75 -2.61 10.74
N LEU A 520 16.71 -3.03 11.48
CA LEU A 520 16.25 -2.33 12.69
C LEU A 520 17.40 -2.26 13.71
N THR A 521 17.90 -1.04 13.93
CA THR A 521 19.01 -0.76 14.84
C THR A 521 18.51 -0.33 16.23
N SER A 522 17.45 0.47 16.26
CA SER A 522 16.80 0.89 17.51
C SER A 522 15.31 1.07 17.30
N CYS A 523 14.52 0.58 18.25
CA CYS A 523 13.08 0.82 18.34
C CYS A 523 12.82 1.44 19.70
N GLN A 524 12.58 2.75 19.72
CA GLN A 524 12.20 3.51 20.91
C GLN A 524 10.75 3.93 20.79
N GLN A 525 10.20 4.38 21.91
CA GLN A 525 8.82 4.82 22.06
C GLN A 525 8.38 5.90 21.04
N THR A 526 9.30 6.76 20.60
CA THR A 526 9.02 7.85 19.65
C THR A 526 10.05 7.94 18.52
N VAL A 527 10.94 6.97 18.40
CA VAL A 527 11.99 6.96 17.37
C VAL A 527 12.21 5.55 16.86
N ILE A 528 12.10 5.35 15.55
CA ILE A 528 12.56 4.14 14.85
C ILE A 528 13.87 4.48 14.16
N LYS A 529 14.87 3.60 14.26
CA LYS A 529 16.17 3.75 13.61
C LYS A 529 16.52 2.47 12.84
N VAL A 530 16.71 2.60 11.54
CA VAL A 530 17.11 1.53 10.61
C VAL A 530 18.44 1.94 9.98
N CYS A 531 19.45 1.08 9.95
CA CYS A 531 20.74 1.45 9.36
C CYS A 531 21.29 0.34 8.47
N GLY A 532 22.03 0.74 7.45
CA GLY A 532 22.77 -0.11 6.53
C GLY A 532 24.09 0.56 6.12
N THR A 533 24.94 -0.20 5.43
CA THR A 533 26.26 0.29 5.00
C THR A 533 26.51 -0.04 3.53
N PHE A 534 26.73 0.99 2.73
CA PHE A 534 27.18 0.89 1.35
C PHE A 534 28.68 0.67 1.25
N GLN A 535 29.13 0.06 0.15
CA GLN A 535 30.55 -0.17 -0.11
C GLN A 535 31.33 1.14 -0.28
N SER A 536 30.69 2.18 -0.82
CA SER A 536 31.27 3.52 -1.01
C SER A 536 30.23 4.63 -0.97
N ASP A 537 30.68 5.89 -0.90
CA ASP A 537 29.79 7.05 -1.01
C ASP A 537 29.08 7.12 -2.36
N ALA A 538 29.71 6.63 -3.43
CA ALA A 538 29.12 6.62 -4.77
C ALA A 538 27.93 5.67 -4.85
N ASP A 539 28.03 4.50 -4.20
CA ASP A 539 26.93 3.53 -4.11
C ASP A 539 25.72 4.12 -3.36
N GLY A 540 25.95 4.88 -2.29
CA GLY A 540 24.89 5.57 -1.57
C GLY A 540 24.28 6.71 -2.38
N THR A 541 25.13 7.56 -2.98
CA THR A 541 24.68 8.75 -3.76
C THR A 541 23.81 8.35 -4.95
N ALA A 542 24.08 7.20 -5.57
CA ALA A 542 23.28 6.69 -6.68
C ALA A 542 21.80 6.48 -6.32
N LEU A 543 21.49 6.26 -5.03
CA LEU A 543 20.13 6.04 -4.54
C LEU A 543 19.41 7.33 -4.09
N GLN A 544 20.01 8.52 -4.25
CA GLN A 544 19.45 9.78 -3.75
C GLN A 544 18.05 10.08 -4.31
N ASP A 545 17.87 9.98 -5.63
CA ASP A 545 16.56 10.20 -6.27
C ASP A 545 15.51 9.19 -5.78
N TYR A 546 15.93 7.97 -5.46
CA TYR A 546 15.04 6.95 -4.95
C TYR A 546 14.56 7.28 -3.53
N VAL A 547 15.49 7.66 -2.65
CA VAL A 547 15.15 8.03 -1.26
C VAL A 547 14.13 9.16 -1.24
N ASP A 548 14.30 10.18 -2.08
CA ASP A 548 13.36 11.30 -2.14
C ASP A 548 11.93 10.85 -2.51
N LEU A 549 11.80 9.83 -3.36
CA LEU A 549 10.51 9.23 -3.74
C LEU A 549 9.96 8.24 -2.72
N ALA A 550 10.84 7.55 -1.98
CA ALA A 550 10.48 6.51 -1.03
C ALA A 550 10.00 7.07 0.31
N ILE A 551 10.46 8.27 0.69
CA ILE A 551 10.15 8.89 1.98
C ILE A 551 8.64 9.00 2.26
N PRO A 552 7.79 9.50 1.34
CA PRO A 552 6.35 9.53 1.56
C PRO A 552 5.76 8.14 1.81
N ARG A 553 6.18 7.14 1.03
CA ARG A 553 5.75 5.74 1.16
C ARG A 553 6.19 5.10 2.48
N TRP A 554 7.43 5.29 2.90
CA TRP A 554 7.89 4.81 4.21
C TRP A 554 7.12 5.46 5.36
N MET A 555 6.73 6.72 5.21
CA MET A 555 5.90 7.43 6.19
C MET A 555 4.45 6.91 6.20
N GLN A 556 3.93 6.41 5.08
CA GLN A 556 2.61 5.75 5.01
C GLN A 556 2.57 4.43 5.80
N VAL A 557 3.69 3.74 6.02
CA VAL A 557 3.73 2.53 6.88
C VAL A 557 3.16 2.80 8.27
N VAL A 558 3.36 4.01 8.79
CA VAL A 558 2.81 4.43 10.10
C VAL A 558 1.54 5.25 9.93
N THR A 559 1.50 6.13 8.92
CA THR A 559 0.41 7.11 8.76
C THR A 559 -0.77 6.61 7.92
N GLY A 560 -0.74 5.39 7.38
CA GLY A 560 -1.71 4.93 6.39
C GLY A 560 -1.64 5.71 5.07
N ASP A 561 -2.49 5.36 4.13
CA ASP A 561 -2.41 5.84 2.74
C ASP A 561 -2.73 7.34 2.60
N ILE A 562 -3.97 7.74 2.93
CA ILE A 562 -4.50 9.08 2.62
C ILE A 562 -4.62 9.96 3.88
N GLU A 563 -5.29 9.49 4.93
CA GLU A 563 -5.45 10.24 6.19
C GLU A 563 -4.78 9.53 7.36
N CYS A 564 -4.18 10.31 8.27
CA CYS A 564 -3.58 9.74 9.47
C CYS A 564 -4.63 9.02 10.33
N PRO A 565 -4.34 7.80 10.81
CA PRO A 565 -5.15 7.13 11.80
C PRO A 565 -5.45 8.03 13.00
N ALA A 566 -6.62 7.83 13.61
CA ALA A 566 -7.07 8.63 14.74
C ALA A 566 -6.05 8.69 15.89
N PHE A 567 -5.32 7.60 16.13
CA PHE A 567 -4.29 7.52 17.19
C PHE A 567 -3.05 8.38 16.94
N LEU A 568 -2.84 8.82 15.69
CA LEU A 568 -1.83 9.83 15.33
C LEU A 568 -2.41 11.24 15.28
N SER A 569 -3.69 11.44 15.61
CA SER A 569 -4.30 12.77 15.58
C SER A 569 -3.45 13.78 16.38
N ARG A 570 -2.99 14.81 15.66
CA ARG A 570 -2.11 15.91 16.10
C ARG A 570 -0.67 15.53 16.45
N TYR A 571 -0.23 14.32 16.12
CA TYR A 571 1.18 14.02 16.07
C TYR A 571 1.80 14.62 14.80
N SER A 572 3.09 14.95 14.88
CA SER A 572 3.90 15.25 13.71
C SER A 572 4.94 14.16 13.55
N LEU A 573 5.14 13.69 12.32
CA LEU A 573 6.16 12.71 12.00
C LEU A 573 7.26 13.36 11.18
N ASP A 574 8.50 13.06 11.53
CA ASP A 574 9.68 13.47 10.77
C ASP A 574 10.48 12.23 10.39
N LEU A 575 10.61 12.00 9.08
CA LEU A 575 11.48 10.96 8.54
C LEU A 575 12.77 11.60 8.06
N MET A 576 13.91 11.15 8.56
CA MET A 576 15.23 11.66 8.20
C MET A 576 16.13 10.53 7.73
N VAL A 577 16.78 10.71 6.58
CA VAL A 577 17.78 9.79 6.04
C VAL A 577 19.15 10.46 6.14
N GLY A 578 20.14 9.74 6.67
CA GLY A 578 21.53 10.18 6.80
C GLY A 578 22.12 9.91 8.18
N THR A 579 23.16 10.65 8.53
CA THR A 579 23.85 10.54 9.82
C THR A 579 23.42 11.68 10.75
N MET A 580 22.55 11.40 11.71
CA MET A 580 22.14 12.36 12.75
C MET A 580 23.26 12.71 13.76
N ALA A 581 24.52 12.40 13.44
CA ALA A 581 25.65 12.52 14.37
C ALA A 581 26.25 13.93 14.42
N SER A 582 26.03 14.80 13.43
CA SER A 582 26.36 16.23 13.47
C SER A 582 25.87 16.95 12.21
N PRO A 583 25.47 18.25 12.26
CA PRO A 583 25.27 19.07 11.06
C PRO A 583 26.52 19.23 10.17
N ASP A 584 27.70 18.83 10.65
CA ASP A 584 28.97 18.86 9.91
C ASP A 584 29.39 17.50 9.31
N GLU A 585 28.63 16.42 9.55
CA GLU A 585 28.96 15.07 9.04
C GLU A 585 28.17 14.80 7.75
N THR A 586 28.88 14.78 6.63
CA THR A 586 28.30 14.53 5.31
C THR A 586 27.97 13.04 5.19
N SER A 587 26.68 12.71 5.11
CA SER A 587 26.23 11.36 4.76
C SER A 587 26.18 11.22 3.24
N CYS A 588 26.52 10.04 2.70
CA CYS A 588 26.44 9.80 1.25
C CYS A 588 25.00 9.70 0.71
N LEU A 589 24.01 9.70 1.59
CA LEU A 589 22.59 9.67 1.25
C LEU A 589 21.84 10.49 2.30
N THR A 590 21.03 11.43 1.83
CA THR A 590 20.26 12.32 2.71
C THR A 590 18.79 12.36 2.30
N GLY A 591 17.92 12.82 3.17
CA GLY A 591 16.51 12.94 2.84
C GLY A 591 15.70 13.37 4.05
N HIS A 592 14.64 14.13 3.83
CA HIS A 592 13.74 14.56 4.89
C HIS A 592 12.30 14.53 4.38
N GLY A 593 11.42 13.97 5.20
CA GLY A 593 9.98 14.05 5.02
C GLY A 593 9.31 14.45 6.32
N HIS A 594 8.23 15.19 6.21
CA HIS A 594 7.45 15.66 7.35
C HIS A 594 5.97 15.47 7.08
N LYS A 595 5.21 15.01 8.09
CA LYS A 595 3.75 14.89 8.01
C LYS A 595 3.10 15.28 9.33
N ASP A 596 2.25 16.29 9.27
CA ASP A 596 1.36 16.68 10.37
C ASP A 596 0.04 15.91 10.28
N CYS A 597 -0.28 15.15 11.31
CA CYS A 597 -1.53 14.39 11.38
C CYS A 597 -2.68 15.24 11.92
N THR A 598 -2.98 16.34 11.24
CA THR A 598 -4.12 17.20 11.60
C THR A 598 -5.41 16.62 10.99
N PRO A 599 -6.44 16.30 11.79
CA PRO A 599 -7.70 15.79 11.25
C PRO A 599 -8.34 16.78 10.28
N SER A 600 -8.82 16.28 9.14
CA SER A 600 -9.59 17.07 8.18
C SER A 600 -10.86 17.64 8.84
N PRO A 601 -11.24 18.90 8.56
CA PRO A 601 -12.50 19.45 9.04
C PRO A 601 -13.68 18.65 8.52
N VAL A 602 -14.53 18.15 9.42
CA VAL A 602 -15.75 17.41 9.07
C VAL A 602 -17.00 18.25 9.29
N PRO A 603 -18.11 18.01 8.54
CA PRO A 603 -19.39 18.73 8.69
C PRO A 603 -20.16 18.34 9.98
N PHE A 604 -19.44 17.85 10.98
CA PHE A 604 -19.95 17.44 12.28
C PHE A 604 -19.09 18.07 13.38
N PRO A 605 -19.69 18.49 14.51
CA PRO A 605 -21.12 18.58 14.80
C PRO A 605 -21.78 19.72 14.02
N LYS A 606 -23.10 19.65 13.81
CA LYS A 606 -23.86 20.67 13.07
C LYS A 606 -23.94 22.05 13.75
N CYS A 607 -23.43 22.19 14.98
CA CYS A 607 -23.39 23.46 15.70
C CYS A 607 -21.97 24.05 15.70
N GLN A 608 -21.87 25.37 15.82
CA GLN A 608 -20.57 26.04 15.90
C GLN A 608 -19.92 25.73 17.25
N CYS A 609 -19.07 24.71 17.26
CA CYS A 609 -18.33 24.28 18.44
C CYS A 609 -16.96 24.93 18.44
N MET A 610 -16.45 25.16 19.65
CA MET A 610 -15.04 25.46 19.78
C MET A 610 -14.25 24.18 19.51
N ASN A 611 -13.61 24.12 18.35
CA ASN A 611 -12.84 22.97 17.92
C ASN A 611 -11.35 23.09 18.28
N ASP A 612 -10.95 24.19 18.93
CA ASP A 612 -9.57 24.39 19.38
C ASP A 612 -9.16 23.24 20.30
N PRO A 613 -8.06 22.54 19.97
CA PRO A 613 -7.48 21.49 20.80
C PRO A 613 -7.42 21.89 22.27
N TYR A 614 -7.86 21.00 23.15
CA TYR A 614 -7.80 21.21 24.60
C TYR A 614 -8.48 22.47 25.11
N SER A 615 -9.36 23.09 24.33
CA SER A 615 -10.22 24.18 24.80
C SER A 615 -11.29 23.72 25.81
N SER A 616 -11.33 22.41 26.12
CA SER A 616 -12.15 21.80 27.15
C SER A 616 -11.31 20.90 28.05
N PRO A 617 -11.64 20.79 29.35
CA PRO A 617 -10.95 19.86 30.23
C PRO A 617 -11.31 18.41 29.95
N PHE A 618 -12.34 18.14 29.16
CA PHE A 618 -12.73 16.79 28.78
C PHE A 618 -12.19 16.45 27.40
N VAL A 619 -11.52 15.31 27.31
CA VAL A 619 -10.95 14.77 26.07
C VAL A 619 -11.45 13.35 25.83
N VAL A 620 -11.40 12.89 24.58
CA VAL A 620 -11.73 11.52 24.20
C VAL A 620 -10.47 10.86 23.67
N SER A 621 -10.24 9.61 24.09
CA SER A 621 -9.18 8.75 23.59
C SER A 621 -9.33 8.55 22.10
N PRO A 622 -8.25 8.65 21.32
CA PRO A 622 -8.29 8.35 19.89
C PRO A 622 -8.37 6.84 19.61
N LEU A 623 -8.29 6.01 20.64
CA LEU A 623 -8.43 4.55 20.57
C LEU A 623 -9.81 4.11 21.07
N ILE A 624 -10.46 3.26 20.29
CA ILE A 624 -11.72 2.59 20.61
C ILE A 624 -11.40 1.17 21.08
N GLU A 625 -11.81 0.85 22.30
CA GLU A 625 -11.74 -0.51 22.80
C GLU A 625 -12.93 -1.33 22.30
N VAL A 626 -12.66 -2.53 21.79
CA VAL A 626 -13.70 -3.45 21.31
C VAL A 626 -13.97 -4.52 22.36
N ALA A 627 -15.25 -4.73 22.69
CA ALA A 627 -15.67 -5.75 23.64
C ALA A 627 -16.95 -6.44 23.19
N LYS A 628 -17.26 -7.59 23.80
CA LYS A 628 -18.50 -8.31 23.52
C LYS A 628 -19.71 -7.54 24.03
N GLY A 629 -20.74 -7.40 23.19
CA GLY A 629 -22.03 -6.82 23.56
C GLY A 629 -22.81 -7.64 24.58
N ARG A 630 -23.81 -7.01 25.20
CA ARG A 630 -24.72 -7.69 26.13
C ARG A 630 -25.68 -8.59 25.39
N LYS A 631 -26.11 -8.19 24.19
CA LYS A 631 -26.96 -8.99 23.32
C LYS A 631 -26.10 -9.94 22.48
N ALA A 632 -26.66 -11.09 22.14
CA ALA A 632 -25.99 -12.00 21.22
C ALA A 632 -25.86 -11.33 19.85
N GLY A 633 -24.67 -11.42 19.25
CA GLY A 633 -24.37 -10.81 17.95
C GLY A 633 -24.21 -9.29 17.98
N THR A 634 -23.98 -8.67 19.14
CA THR A 634 -23.60 -7.26 19.24
C THR A 634 -22.17 -7.08 19.75
N THR A 635 -21.57 -5.95 19.36
CA THR A 635 -20.21 -5.52 19.72
C THR A 635 -20.29 -4.19 20.46
N LEU A 636 -19.48 -4.02 21.50
CA LEU A 636 -19.29 -2.74 22.20
C LEU A 636 -18.04 -2.05 21.65
N TYR A 637 -18.24 -0.83 21.17
CA TYR A 637 -17.16 0.09 20.77
C TYR A 637 -17.05 1.19 21.82
N CYS A 638 -16.03 1.09 22.67
CA CYS A 638 -15.88 1.89 23.88
C CYS A 638 -14.90 3.04 23.70
N PHE A 639 -15.41 4.26 23.86
CA PHE A 639 -14.66 5.51 23.86
C PHE A 639 -14.29 5.86 25.29
N THR A 640 -12.99 5.91 25.58
CA THR A 640 -12.49 6.32 26.89
C THR A 640 -12.38 7.83 26.95
N THR A 641 -12.92 8.45 28.00
CA THR A 641 -12.78 9.88 28.27
C THR A 641 -11.61 10.13 29.22
N GLY A 642 -11.01 11.32 29.13
CA GLY A 642 -9.92 11.75 30.00
C GLY A 642 -10.10 13.20 30.45
N VAL A 643 -9.26 13.63 31.39
CA VAL A 643 -9.24 15.04 31.84
C VAL A 643 -7.87 15.68 31.66
N VAL A 644 -7.86 16.88 31.09
CA VAL A 644 -6.67 17.71 30.91
C VAL A 644 -6.84 19.10 31.54
N VAL A 645 -5.74 19.81 31.69
CA VAL A 645 -5.76 21.26 31.92
C VAL A 645 -6.01 21.93 30.57
N PRO A 646 -7.09 22.71 30.41
CA PRO A 646 -7.38 23.36 29.13
C PRO A 646 -6.34 24.40 28.77
N GLU A 647 -6.02 24.49 27.48
CA GLU A 647 -5.14 25.52 26.94
C GLU A 647 -5.96 26.64 26.29
N GLY A 648 -5.39 27.85 26.26
CA GLY A 648 -6.01 29.00 25.60
C GLY A 648 -6.98 29.83 26.48
N PRO A 649 -7.83 30.66 25.86
CA PRO A 649 -8.62 31.65 26.56
C PRO A 649 -9.70 31.04 27.48
N GLN A 650 -10.10 31.83 28.48
CA GLN A 650 -11.20 31.48 29.38
C GLN A 650 -12.53 31.56 28.64
N THR A 651 -13.13 30.41 28.37
CA THR A 651 -14.35 30.22 27.57
C THR A 651 -15.30 29.28 28.31
N ALA A 652 -16.52 29.11 27.79
CA ALA A 652 -17.49 28.18 28.37
C ALA A 652 -16.98 26.72 28.36
N CYS A 653 -16.21 26.32 27.35
CA CYS A 653 -15.60 24.99 27.30
C CYS A 653 -14.43 24.83 28.27
N SER A 654 -13.53 25.82 28.37
CA SER A 654 -12.34 25.68 29.24
C SER A 654 -12.71 25.75 30.73
N GLN A 655 -13.85 26.36 31.04
CA GLN A 655 -14.41 26.41 32.39
C GLN A 655 -15.40 25.28 32.72
N ALA A 656 -15.58 24.31 31.83
CA ALA A 656 -16.49 23.20 32.09
C ALA A 656 -16.05 22.36 33.31
N THR A 657 -16.99 22.06 34.20
CA THR A 657 -16.77 21.23 35.40
C THR A 657 -17.48 19.89 35.32
N VAL A 658 -18.44 19.77 34.40
CA VAL A 658 -19.28 18.58 34.21
C VAL A 658 -19.32 18.21 32.73
N LEU A 659 -18.99 16.94 32.42
CA LEU A 659 -19.24 16.34 31.12
C LEU A 659 -20.71 15.95 31.05
N GLN A 660 -21.48 16.72 30.28
CA GLN A 660 -22.94 16.63 30.30
C GLN A 660 -23.48 15.61 29.30
N LYS A 661 -22.90 15.59 28.10
CA LYS A 661 -23.24 14.65 27.03
C LYS A 661 -22.06 14.46 26.08
N MET A 662 -22.11 13.37 25.32
CA MET A 662 -21.28 13.15 24.15
C MET A 662 -22.19 12.92 22.94
N GLU A 663 -21.82 13.46 21.78
CA GLU A 663 -22.51 13.22 20.51
C GLU A 663 -21.56 12.51 19.54
N PHE A 664 -22.10 11.64 18.70
CA PHE A 664 -21.34 10.87 17.72
C PHE A 664 -21.89 11.10 16.32
N TRP A 665 -21.00 11.18 15.33
CA TRP A 665 -21.38 11.29 13.93
C TRP A 665 -21.73 9.89 13.38
N ALA A 666 -23.02 9.59 13.32
CA ALA A 666 -23.52 8.25 13.05
C ALA A 666 -24.63 8.28 12.00
N ASN A 667 -24.65 7.30 11.11
CA ASN A 667 -25.58 7.22 10.00
C ASN A 667 -27.01 7.06 10.49
N ASP A 668 -27.84 8.07 10.22
CA ASP A 668 -29.22 8.14 10.71
C ASP A 668 -30.11 7.01 10.16
N LYS A 669 -29.75 6.46 8.99
CA LYS A 669 -30.46 5.31 8.39
C LYS A 669 -30.18 4.00 9.13
N ARG A 670 -29.18 3.97 10.01
CA ARG A 670 -28.77 2.80 10.81
C ARG A 670 -29.24 2.86 12.26
N ARG A 671 -30.20 3.72 12.61
CA ARG A 671 -30.80 3.84 13.96
C ARG A 671 -31.16 2.50 14.64
N GLN A 672 -31.64 1.52 13.87
CA GLN A 672 -32.03 0.21 14.40
C GLN A 672 -30.85 -0.73 14.72
N LYS A 673 -29.64 -0.36 14.30
CA LYS A 673 -28.45 -1.19 14.43
C LYS A 673 -27.71 -0.96 15.74
N ILE A 674 -28.00 0.14 16.43
CA ILE A 674 -27.57 0.38 17.82
C ILE A 674 -28.62 -0.13 18.80
N THR A 675 -28.20 -0.96 19.74
CA THR A 675 -29.10 -1.63 20.70
C THR A 675 -29.06 -1.01 22.10
N GLY A 676 -28.06 -0.18 22.37
CA GLY A 676 -27.86 0.53 23.63
C GLY A 676 -26.58 1.36 23.61
N ILE A 677 -26.48 2.31 24.55
CA ILE A 677 -25.21 2.99 24.86
C ILE A 677 -24.81 2.58 26.27
N GLY A 678 -23.68 1.90 26.40
CA GLY A 678 -23.05 1.59 27.68
C GLY A 678 -22.33 2.81 28.23
N VAL A 679 -22.45 3.06 29.53
CA VAL A 679 -21.76 4.16 30.21
C VAL A 679 -21.18 3.68 31.53
N GLN A 680 -19.91 3.98 31.77
CA GLN A 680 -19.19 3.58 32.98
C GLN A 680 -18.29 4.74 33.42
N ALA A 681 -18.72 5.48 34.43
CA ALA A 681 -17.87 6.49 35.05
C ALA A 681 -16.63 5.84 35.69
N ALA A 682 -15.53 6.58 35.77
CA ALA A 682 -14.33 6.14 36.46
C ALA A 682 -14.65 5.74 37.91
N GLY A 683 -14.09 4.60 38.34
CA GLY A 683 -14.36 3.99 39.64
C GLY A 683 -15.69 3.22 39.75
N ALA A 684 -16.57 3.26 38.75
CA ALA A 684 -17.76 2.42 38.72
C ALA A 684 -17.39 0.96 38.41
N THR A 685 -17.93 0.02 39.19
CA THR A 685 -17.65 -1.42 39.03
C THR A 685 -18.54 -2.11 37.99
N LYS A 686 -19.57 -1.42 37.48
CA LYS A 686 -20.50 -1.93 36.48
C LYS A 686 -20.82 -0.86 35.46
N MET A 687 -20.96 -1.28 34.20
CA MET A 687 -21.46 -0.44 33.13
C MET A 687 -22.99 -0.34 33.19
N GLY A 688 -23.50 0.89 33.26
CA GLY A 688 -24.91 1.19 33.07
C GLY A 688 -25.24 1.27 31.58
N PHE A 689 -26.49 1.10 31.20
CA PHE A 689 -26.92 1.22 29.81
C PHE A 689 -28.07 2.19 29.67
N MET A 690 -27.98 3.06 28.68
CA MET A 690 -29.00 4.04 28.33
C MET A 690 -29.53 3.80 26.92
N THR A 691 -30.75 4.29 26.68
CA THR A 691 -31.37 4.28 25.36
C THR A 691 -30.65 5.26 24.44
N PRO A 692 -30.31 4.85 23.19
CA PRO A 692 -29.74 5.75 22.19
C PRO A 692 -30.65 6.97 21.95
N GLY A 693 -30.14 8.18 22.22
CA GLY A 693 -30.81 9.41 21.83
C GLY A 693 -30.36 9.82 20.43
N TRP A 694 -31.25 10.36 19.60
CA TRP A 694 -30.90 10.83 18.25
C TRP A 694 -31.23 12.31 18.07
N GLY A 695 -30.51 12.98 17.17
CA GLY A 695 -30.84 14.29 16.62
C GLY A 695 -32.10 14.25 15.75
N ALA A 696 -32.33 15.32 15.00
CA ALA A 696 -33.41 15.31 14.00
C ALA A 696 -33.16 14.19 12.97
N VAL A 697 -34.20 13.81 12.24
CA VAL A 697 -34.02 12.86 11.12
C VAL A 697 -33.06 13.48 10.11
N ASP A 698 -32.14 12.68 9.58
CA ASP A 698 -31.05 13.10 8.68
C ASP A 698 -30.02 14.06 9.33
N ASP A 699 -29.99 14.15 10.66
CA ASP A 699 -28.92 14.86 11.37
C ASP A 699 -27.63 14.08 11.53
N ASN A 700 -27.65 12.78 11.28
CA ASN A 700 -26.54 11.87 11.52
C ASN A 700 -25.91 12.03 12.93
N THR A 701 -26.73 12.35 13.93
CA THR A 701 -26.23 12.70 15.28
C THR A 701 -26.81 11.73 16.31
N LEU A 702 -25.96 10.84 16.81
CA LEU A 702 -26.27 10.00 17.97
C LEU A 702 -25.86 10.72 19.25
N ARG A 703 -26.62 10.56 20.34
CA ARG A 703 -26.44 11.28 21.60
C ARG A 703 -26.41 10.34 22.80
N ALA A 704 -25.30 10.38 23.55
CA ALA A 704 -25.19 9.88 24.90
C ALA A 704 -25.50 11.02 25.89
N ASN A 705 -26.78 11.21 26.19
CA ASN A 705 -27.26 12.29 27.05
C ASN A 705 -27.20 11.92 28.54
N ASN A 706 -27.26 12.94 29.40
CA ASN A 706 -27.37 12.79 30.85
C ASN A 706 -26.19 12.05 31.50
N LEU A 707 -24.98 12.21 30.97
CA LEU A 707 -23.76 11.67 31.60
C LEU A 707 -23.57 12.34 32.98
N ASN A 708 -23.56 13.67 33.01
CA ASN A 708 -23.41 14.50 34.21
C ASN A 708 -22.20 14.11 35.07
N TRP A 709 -21.09 13.75 34.43
CA TRP A 709 -19.88 13.30 35.12
C TRP A 709 -19.04 14.48 35.58
N SER A 710 -18.60 14.46 36.84
CA SER A 710 -17.53 15.35 37.30
C SER A 710 -16.22 15.04 36.57
N LYS A 711 -15.22 15.92 36.68
CA LYS A 711 -13.87 15.65 36.16
C LYS A 711 -13.32 14.31 36.64
N GLN A 712 -13.48 13.99 37.93
CA GLN A 712 -13.02 12.72 38.49
C GLN A 712 -13.74 11.50 37.88
N GLN A 713 -15.03 11.63 37.56
CA GLN A 713 -15.81 10.55 36.96
C GLN A 713 -15.54 10.40 35.46
N ALA A 714 -15.17 11.48 34.79
CA ALA A 714 -14.84 11.48 33.36
C ALA A 714 -13.41 10.97 33.10
N ASP A 715 -12.47 11.15 34.04
CA ASP A 715 -11.09 10.73 33.85
C ASP A 715 -10.94 9.20 33.91
N GLY A 716 -10.87 8.54 32.75
CA GLY A 716 -10.96 7.08 32.61
C GLY A 716 -12.40 6.54 32.50
N GLY A 717 -13.39 7.42 32.34
CA GLY A 717 -14.78 7.03 32.06
C GLY A 717 -14.92 6.39 30.67
N LYS A 718 -15.93 5.54 30.45
CA LYS A 718 -16.18 4.87 29.17
C LYS A 718 -17.60 5.09 28.68
N VAL A 719 -17.73 5.49 27.42
CA VAL A 719 -19.01 5.55 26.69
C VAL A 719 -18.93 4.57 25.52
N CYS A 720 -19.79 3.57 25.49
CA CYS A 720 -19.71 2.45 24.56
C CYS A 720 -20.94 2.34 23.67
N LEU A 721 -20.75 2.24 22.36
CA LEU A 721 -21.83 1.99 21.40
C LEU A 721 -22.04 0.48 21.26
N GLU A 722 -23.25 -0.03 21.54
CA GLU A 722 -23.57 -1.45 21.39
C GLU A 722 -24.23 -1.71 20.03
N LEU A 723 -23.44 -2.12 19.03
CA LEU A 723 -23.83 -2.22 17.62
C LEU A 723 -24.03 -3.67 17.18
N SER A 724 -24.92 -3.87 16.20
CA SER A 724 -25.16 -5.17 15.52
C SER A 724 -24.53 -5.24 14.12
N ILE A 725 -23.76 -4.22 13.77
CA ILE A 725 -22.99 -4.08 12.54
C ILE A 725 -21.59 -3.54 12.93
N PRO A 726 -20.60 -3.66 12.03
CA PRO A 726 -19.31 -3.01 12.16
C PRO A 726 -19.41 -1.48 12.38
N LEU A 727 -18.33 -0.89 12.91
CA LEU A 727 -18.29 0.52 13.28
C LEU A 727 -18.30 1.44 12.05
N ASP A 728 -17.55 1.09 11.01
CA ASP A 728 -17.46 1.79 9.72
C ASP A 728 -18.80 1.82 8.95
N GLU A 729 -19.64 0.79 9.08
CA GLU A 729 -21.00 0.81 8.53
C GLU A 729 -21.96 1.71 9.32
N PHE A 730 -21.63 2.03 10.58
CA PHE A 730 -22.48 2.79 11.49
C PHE A 730 -22.09 4.27 11.61
N CYS A 731 -20.79 4.57 11.73
CA CYS A 731 -20.28 5.93 11.87
C CYS A 731 -20.07 6.60 10.50
N GLU A 732 -20.23 7.91 10.45
CA GLU A 732 -19.97 8.71 9.24
C GLU A 732 -18.51 9.19 9.22
N GLY A 733 -18.01 9.55 8.02
CA GLY A 733 -16.68 10.14 7.85
C GLY A 733 -15.75 9.42 6.88
N GLY A 734 -16.17 8.28 6.31
CA GLY A 734 -15.46 7.62 5.21
C GLY A 734 -14.14 6.93 5.55
N VAL A 735 -13.72 6.98 6.82
CA VAL A 735 -12.50 6.30 7.31
C VAL A 735 -12.89 5.00 8.01
N THR A 736 -12.27 3.89 7.61
CA THR A 736 -12.52 2.56 8.17
C THR A 736 -12.32 2.54 9.68
N ASP A 737 -13.21 1.83 10.37
CA ASP A 737 -13.24 1.63 11.82
C ASP A 737 -13.08 2.90 12.67
N THR A 738 -13.49 4.04 12.14
CA THR A 738 -13.35 5.35 12.77
C THR A 738 -14.71 5.92 13.13
N CYS A 739 -14.77 6.66 14.23
CA CYS A 739 -15.97 7.38 14.61
C CYS A 739 -15.62 8.74 15.25
N TRP A 740 -16.39 9.75 14.89
CA TRP A 740 -16.25 11.10 15.41
C TRP A 740 -17.12 11.32 16.64
N ALA A 741 -16.56 11.91 17.69
CA ALA A 741 -17.22 12.18 18.95
C ALA A 741 -17.00 13.63 19.41
N THR A 742 -18.07 14.35 19.72
CA THR A 742 -18.03 15.70 20.29
C THR A 742 -18.43 15.66 21.75
N VAL A 743 -17.66 16.34 22.61
CA VAL A 743 -17.96 16.46 24.03
C VAL A 743 -18.71 17.77 24.33
N PHE A 744 -19.61 17.73 25.32
CA PHE A 744 -20.30 18.93 25.80
C PHE A 744 -20.05 19.15 27.28
N GLY A 745 -19.38 20.25 27.60
CA GLY A 745 -19.07 20.67 28.95
C GLY A 745 -20.01 21.79 29.41
N SER A 746 -20.76 21.59 30.49
CA SER A 746 -21.65 22.64 31.05
C SER A 746 -22.56 23.33 30.01
N ARG A 747 -23.13 22.56 29.06
CA ARG A 747 -23.95 22.97 27.90
C ARG A 747 -23.21 23.66 26.73
N ALA A 748 -21.93 23.93 26.85
CA ALA A 748 -21.13 24.41 25.73
C ALA A 748 -20.76 23.25 24.80
N CYS A 749 -20.80 23.49 23.49
CA CYS A 749 -20.26 22.54 22.53
C CYS A 749 -18.75 22.72 22.43
N CYS A 750 -18.03 21.66 22.75
CA CYS A 750 -16.58 21.65 22.90
C CYS A 750 -15.94 20.77 21.82
N PRO A 751 -14.62 20.57 21.82
CA PRO A 751 -13.93 19.98 20.67
C PRO A 751 -14.48 18.62 20.24
N THR A 752 -14.31 18.38 18.96
CA THR A 752 -14.63 17.10 18.32
C THR A 752 -13.36 16.28 18.19
N PHE A 753 -13.48 15.00 18.49
CA PHE A 753 -12.39 14.04 18.50
C PHE A 753 -12.69 12.95 17.48
N MET A 754 -11.64 12.49 16.81
CA MET A 754 -11.67 11.30 15.98
C MET A 754 -11.12 10.15 16.81
N ALA A 755 -11.77 8.99 16.77
CA ALA A 755 -11.27 7.77 17.42
C ALA A 755 -11.43 6.58 16.48
N ALA A 756 -10.49 5.65 16.52
CA ALA A 756 -10.48 4.45 15.69
C ALA A 756 -10.29 3.19 16.52
N VAL A 757 -10.81 2.06 16.03
CA VAL A 757 -10.47 0.75 16.58
C VAL A 757 -8.96 0.53 16.43
N VAL A 758 -8.31 0.05 17.48
CA VAL A 758 -6.89 -0.29 17.41
C VAL A 758 -6.73 -1.44 16.41
N PRO A 759 -5.93 -1.31 15.34
CA PRO A 759 -5.51 -2.49 14.60
C PRO A 759 -4.63 -3.32 15.54
N GLU A 760 -5.16 -4.45 16.02
CA GLU A 760 -4.39 -5.41 16.83
C GLU A 760 -3.37 -6.19 15.98
#